data_AF-A0A847F1P9-F1
#
_entry.id   AF-A0A847F1P9-F1
#
_cell.length_a   1.000
_cell.length_b   1.000
_cell.length_c   1.000
_cell.angle_alpha   90.00
_cell.angle_beta   90.00
_cell.angle_gamma   90.00
#
_symmetry.space_group_name_H-M   'P 1'
#
loop_
_entity.id
_entity.type
_entity.pdbx_description
1 polymer ?
#
loop_
_entity_poly.entity_id
_entity_poly.type
_entity_poly.pdbx_seq_one_letter_code
_entity_poly.pdbx_strand_id
1 'polypeptide(L)'
;MLLAFTPLSGCASKETPPEEAPRSSATAGEHAAREAERCPAVLPAETPIPGIPDEARSLDYWLEQADERVFMSKASILRHNRAIHGGGSRVLSAGGLYEPIDEAAFLLRLEERIARIDEAFVNGSYVTKDGAPIAPYGPPPDVLPPRRDELRRAMEPIPLRCGPRLEGYYRQPIDLDFDRNNCSMIREGEELEIIADFDEHALLVRTRYAFGFIAKDAALSEPLDREEAKKRDLLRIEEAPAFTRKNLLQEAFQLLGTPYGWGGQNGGRDCSRYTLDLLHRFGIDLPRHSASQAVAGRYSIDLEGITDLDAKLELIDRAHENGIVLLEFRGHVMLYLGRYRDGRPMAIHAFSEYLEPCEGGGETLRRADRVDVTDLSLGEGTSRTSFLERLRRITVFAEETHPDVVNIAEARRASPADSPERCVDSQDVALFHFPAQPVRGQPLRVVAVTRKDLGPADLSVFSSSNERLNEEFEFHAGAIRGYLVSIDAAPSGTLEARLGDGDRIDACLRVHVRRIPEAPEFRREPEGPFYTPRMQWGEAAENLFAFFVYHLFAELEPGETVRDLGVLIRDPKRNLFYDYLGLSHEEDLVLRPDCADLPYFLRAYYAYQRSLPFAYRRCSRGREGRPPRCTGEALTNLDPTPGQSLQTSFPAYLRRIANTVHSSSMRTLPDDEDSDAYPIGLSREALVPGITFADPYGHILIVVRTIPQRGSGPGALIAAEAQPDGLVGVRTFSAGSFVFDPDTKSAGAGFKAFRPVHYDANEGSIRFSPNHAITGPLAFSREQYEGSREDFFDRVDRAISPRRLGAVDELLRRVDALEESVRRRIASVDAGEAYMRQVGFLTMPMPEGSSIFLTTGPWEDFATPSRDLRLLIALDEALHFPKRAAADPSRYRGEVALDALEARLAEELRARSIAYTNSEGDRVTLNLEELAKRQEAFEIAYNPNDCVEVRWGAPDGSAEYATCTRRAPLEQRAQMEEVRQWFRTRNRPAR
;
A
#
# COMPACT_ATOMS: atom_id res chain seq x y z
N MET A 1 16.27 -8.80 17.25
CA MET A 1 15.92 -9.69 18.38
C MET A 1 15.19 -10.88 17.77
N LEU A 2 15.86 -12.03 17.65
CA LEU A 2 15.31 -13.25 17.03
C LEU A 2 14.30 -13.92 17.99
N LEU A 3 13.15 -14.34 17.46
CA LEU A 3 12.24 -15.28 18.12
C LEU A 3 12.09 -16.52 17.24
N ALA A 4 12.56 -17.64 17.77
CA ALA A 4 12.51 -18.97 17.19
C ALA A 4 11.17 -19.65 17.54
N PHE A 5 10.52 -20.25 16.55
CA PHE A 5 9.39 -21.15 16.75
C PHE A 5 9.86 -22.61 16.69
N THR A 6 9.54 -23.36 17.75
CA THR A 6 9.68 -24.81 17.86
C THR A 6 8.32 -25.47 17.58
N PRO A 7 8.25 -26.63 16.87
CA PRO A 7 7.01 -27.40 16.78
C PRO A 7 6.99 -28.54 17.81
N LEU A 8 5.88 -28.64 18.54
CA LEU A 8 5.54 -29.75 19.43
C LEU A 8 4.94 -30.92 18.64
N SER A 9 5.53 -32.11 18.81
CA SER A 9 4.95 -33.39 18.40
C SER A 9 3.83 -33.82 19.33
N GLY A 10 2.65 -34.13 18.78
CA GLY A 10 1.54 -34.77 19.47
C GLY A 10 1.18 -36.09 18.80
N CYS A 11 1.29 -37.19 19.55
CA CYS A 11 1.00 -38.56 19.13
C CYS A 11 -0.51 -38.76 18.87
N ALA A 12 -0.87 -39.41 17.76
CA ALA A 12 -2.21 -39.92 17.50
C ALA A 12 -2.22 -41.46 17.56
N SER A 13 -3.20 -41.98 18.28
CA SER A 13 -3.43 -43.39 18.62
C SER A 13 -3.94 -44.23 17.44
N LYS A 14 -3.56 -45.52 17.49
CA LYS A 14 -3.96 -46.60 16.59
C LYS A 14 -5.46 -46.92 16.68
N GLU A 15 -6.12 -47.04 15.54
CA GLU A 15 -7.32 -47.87 15.37
C GLU A 15 -7.10 -48.86 14.22
N THR A 16 -7.65 -50.05 14.41
CA THR A 16 -7.40 -51.30 13.64
C THR A 16 -8.47 -51.45 12.57
N PRO A 17 -8.17 -51.92 11.34
CA PRO A 17 -9.17 -52.10 10.28
C PRO A 17 -9.93 -53.44 10.41
N PRO A 18 -11.16 -53.55 9.89
CA PRO A 18 -11.92 -54.80 9.90
C PRO A 18 -11.56 -55.73 8.72
N GLU A 19 -11.87 -57.02 8.91
CA GLU A 19 -11.58 -58.21 8.11
C GLU A 19 -11.92 -58.16 6.61
N GLU A 20 -11.05 -58.81 5.83
CA GLU A 20 -11.21 -59.15 4.40
C GLU A 20 -12.35 -60.16 4.16
N ALA A 21 -13.16 -59.91 3.13
CA ALA A 21 -14.01 -60.90 2.46
C ALA A 21 -13.35 -61.34 1.12
N PRO A 22 -13.60 -62.57 0.61
CA PRO A 22 -12.65 -63.27 -0.25
C PRO A 22 -12.64 -62.76 -1.70
N ARG A 23 -11.42 -62.72 -2.25
CA ARG A 23 -11.08 -62.32 -3.61
C ARG A 23 -11.74 -63.24 -4.65
N SER A 24 -12.55 -62.63 -5.52
CA SER A 24 -12.90 -63.17 -6.83
C SER A 24 -11.68 -63.04 -7.75
N SER A 25 -11.28 -64.15 -8.35
CA SER A 25 -10.15 -64.27 -9.27
C SER A 25 -10.41 -63.52 -10.58
N ALA A 26 -9.90 -62.30 -10.69
CA ALA A 26 -9.70 -61.63 -11.98
C ALA A 26 -8.42 -62.16 -12.63
N THR A 27 -8.57 -62.65 -13.85
CA THR A 27 -7.51 -63.25 -14.69
C THR A 27 -6.40 -62.26 -15.03
N ALA A 28 -5.18 -62.78 -15.25
CA ALA A 28 -3.95 -62.05 -15.60
C ALA A 28 -4.02 -61.11 -16.84
N GLY A 29 -5.15 -61.07 -17.56
CA GLY A 29 -5.44 -60.10 -18.61
C GLY A 29 -5.89 -58.72 -18.11
N GLU A 30 -6.47 -58.60 -16.90
CA GLU A 30 -6.90 -57.29 -16.34
C GLU A 30 -5.75 -56.52 -15.68
N HIS A 31 -4.68 -57.21 -15.25
CA HIS A 31 -3.47 -56.55 -14.75
C HIS A 31 -2.67 -55.88 -15.89
N ALA A 32 -2.65 -56.48 -17.08
CA ALA A 32 -2.02 -55.87 -18.26
C ALA A 32 -2.82 -54.67 -18.82
N ALA A 33 -4.15 -54.65 -18.63
CA ALA A 33 -4.98 -53.50 -19.00
C ALA A 33 -4.87 -52.34 -18.00
N ARG A 34 -4.64 -52.62 -16.70
CA ARG A 34 -4.44 -51.58 -15.66
C ARG A 34 -3.02 -50.99 -15.61
N GLU A 35 -2.02 -51.66 -16.17
CA GLU A 35 -0.69 -51.06 -16.36
C GLU A 35 -0.62 -50.11 -17.56
N ALA A 36 -1.63 -50.12 -18.45
CA ALA A 36 -1.72 -49.21 -19.59
C ALA A 36 -2.25 -47.80 -19.24
N GLU A 37 -2.69 -47.57 -18.00
CA GLU A 37 -3.30 -46.30 -17.52
C GLU A 37 -2.38 -45.46 -16.61
N ARG A 38 -1.05 -45.64 -16.69
CA ARG A 38 -0.11 -44.68 -16.06
C ARG A 38 0.51 -43.81 -17.13
N CYS A 39 0.18 -42.53 -17.07
CA CYS A 39 0.75 -41.55 -17.95
C CYS A 39 2.28 -41.57 -17.91
N PRO A 40 2.97 -41.43 -19.06
CA PRO A 40 4.43 -41.31 -19.08
C PRO A 40 4.87 -40.16 -18.17
N ALA A 41 5.88 -40.39 -17.33
CA ALA A 41 6.33 -39.35 -16.40
C ALA A 41 6.89 -38.11 -17.11
N VAL A 42 7.58 -38.31 -18.25
CA VAL A 42 8.20 -37.27 -19.05
C VAL A 42 7.99 -37.56 -20.55
N LEU A 43 7.58 -36.55 -21.31
CA LEU A 43 7.51 -36.58 -22.78
C LEU A 43 8.08 -35.30 -23.38
N PRO A 44 8.59 -35.31 -24.62
CA PRO A 44 8.84 -34.07 -25.33
C PRO A 44 7.51 -33.31 -25.55
N ALA A 45 7.58 -31.98 -25.51
CA ALA A 45 6.47 -31.13 -25.90
C ALA A 45 6.30 -31.15 -27.43
N GLU A 46 5.05 -31.17 -27.89
CA GLU A 46 4.75 -31.04 -29.32
C GLU A 46 5.27 -29.72 -29.88
N THR A 47 5.52 -29.70 -31.20
CA THR A 47 6.00 -28.51 -31.92
C THR A 47 5.11 -28.32 -33.16
N PRO A 48 4.23 -27.32 -33.19
CA PRO A 48 4.02 -26.27 -32.17
C PRO A 48 3.42 -26.78 -30.84
N ILE A 49 3.46 -25.97 -29.79
CA ILE A 49 2.74 -26.26 -28.53
C ILE A 49 1.25 -26.47 -28.86
N PRO A 50 0.58 -27.52 -28.32
CA PRO A 50 -0.80 -27.83 -28.67
C PRO A 50 -1.76 -26.68 -28.35
N GLY A 51 -2.81 -26.55 -29.17
CA GLY A 51 -3.85 -25.55 -28.98
C GLY A 51 -3.48 -24.12 -29.39
N ILE A 52 -2.20 -23.84 -29.71
CA ILE A 52 -1.77 -22.51 -30.16
C ILE A 52 -2.05 -22.35 -31.67
N PRO A 53 -2.85 -21.36 -32.11
CA PRO A 53 -3.08 -21.11 -33.53
C PRO A 53 -1.80 -20.74 -34.26
N ASP A 54 -1.66 -21.18 -35.51
CA ASP A 54 -0.49 -20.87 -36.33
C ASP A 54 -0.29 -19.35 -36.49
N GLU A 55 -1.37 -18.57 -36.62
CA GLU A 55 -1.25 -17.12 -36.73
C GLU A 55 -0.74 -16.49 -35.43
N ALA A 56 -1.07 -17.05 -34.26
CA ALA A 56 -0.57 -16.55 -32.97
C ALA A 56 0.95 -16.77 -32.81
N ARG A 57 1.53 -17.71 -33.57
CA ARG A 57 2.99 -17.93 -33.67
C ARG A 57 3.64 -17.14 -34.79
N SER A 58 2.87 -16.39 -35.58
CA SER A 58 3.39 -15.55 -36.65
C SER A 58 3.67 -14.13 -36.14
N LEU A 59 4.81 -13.59 -36.55
CA LEU A 59 5.14 -12.18 -36.32
C LEU A 59 4.11 -11.25 -36.96
N ASP A 60 3.61 -11.59 -38.16
CA ASP A 60 2.70 -10.72 -38.93
C ASP A 60 1.42 -10.38 -38.15
N TYR A 61 0.84 -11.38 -37.48
CA TYR A 61 -0.38 -11.21 -36.67
C TYR A 61 -0.20 -10.15 -35.56
N TRP A 62 0.95 -10.16 -34.88
CA TRP A 62 1.22 -9.23 -33.78
C TRP A 62 1.66 -7.85 -34.29
N LEU A 63 2.31 -7.77 -35.45
CA LEU A 63 2.67 -6.50 -36.08
C LEU A 63 1.44 -5.71 -36.56
N GLU A 64 0.38 -6.39 -37.01
CA GLU A 64 -0.89 -5.73 -37.38
C GLU A 64 -1.56 -4.99 -36.20
N GLN A 65 -1.27 -5.42 -34.97
CA GLN A 65 -1.83 -4.84 -33.74
C GLN A 65 -0.85 -3.90 -33.03
N ALA A 66 0.43 -3.91 -33.40
CA ALA A 66 1.46 -3.16 -32.70
C ALA A 66 1.43 -1.67 -33.07
N ASP A 67 1.33 -0.81 -32.06
CA ASP A 67 1.61 0.61 -32.22
C ASP A 67 3.12 0.90 -32.41
N GLU A 68 3.43 2.10 -32.92
CA GLU A 68 4.79 2.62 -33.05
C GLU A 68 5.18 3.54 -31.88
N ARG A 69 4.49 3.46 -30.74
CA ARG A 69 4.80 4.28 -29.56
C ARG A 69 6.19 3.91 -29.04
N VAL A 70 6.97 4.93 -28.70
CA VAL A 70 8.24 4.76 -27.99
C VAL A 70 7.95 4.59 -26.51
N PHE A 71 8.27 3.43 -25.94
CA PHE A 71 7.99 3.11 -24.54
C PHE A 71 9.07 3.60 -23.59
N MET A 72 10.28 3.86 -24.06
CA MET A 72 11.33 4.50 -23.28
C MET A 72 12.18 5.41 -24.17
N SER A 73 12.29 6.67 -23.78
CA SER A 73 13.24 7.61 -24.38
C SER A 73 14.69 7.21 -24.07
N LYS A 74 15.66 7.64 -24.88
CA LYS A 74 17.10 7.38 -24.62
C LYS A 74 17.54 7.89 -23.25
N ALA A 75 17.04 9.06 -22.83
CA ALA A 75 17.29 9.59 -21.49
C ALA A 75 16.74 8.67 -20.39
N SER A 76 15.53 8.15 -20.57
CA SER A 76 14.92 7.20 -19.63
C SER A 76 15.64 5.85 -19.58
N ILE A 77 16.20 5.39 -20.71
CA ILE A 77 17.06 4.20 -20.77
C ILE A 77 18.37 4.42 -20.02
N LEU A 78 19.02 5.58 -20.18
CA LEU A 78 20.26 5.91 -19.45
C LEU A 78 20.03 5.96 -17.94
N ARG A 79 18.93 6.58 -17.48
CA ARG A 79 18.54 6.57 -16.06
C ARG A 79 18.25 5.17 -15.54
N HIS A 80 17.52 4.38 -16.33
CA HIS A 80 17.25 2.97 -16.02
C HIS A 80 18.56 2.19 -15.84
N ASN A 81 19.46 2.22 -16.82
CA ASN A 81 20.74 1.51 -16.75
C ASN A 81 21.56 1.98 -15.53
N ARG A 82 21.62 3.30 -15.30
CA ARG A 82 22.29 3.86 -14.12
C ARG A 82 21.69 3.32 -12.83
N ALA A 83 20.38 3.20 -12.71
CA ALA A 83 19.72 2.65 -11.51
C ALA A 83 19.94 1.14 -11.34
N ILE A 84 19.97 0.37 -12.44
CA ILE A 84 20.29 -1.07 -12.40
C ILE A 84 21.72 -1.31 -11.92
N HIS A 85 22.63 -0.39 -12.22
CA HIS A 85 24.07 -0.48 -11.90
C HIS A 85 24.50 0.31 -10.65
N GLY A 86 23.70 1.30 -10.20
CA GLY A 86 24.05 2.35 -9.24
C GLY A 86 23.96 1.99 -7.75
N GLY A 87 24.56 2.85 -6.92
CA GLY A 87 25.10 2.55 -5.57
C GLY A 87 24.15 2.34 -4.38
N GLY A 88 24.72 1.79 -3.30
CA GLY A 88 24.06 1.32 -2.08
C GLY A 88 24.26 -0.19 -1.86
N SER A 89 23.88 -0.72 -0.70
CA SER A 89 24.08 -2.13 -0.30
C SER A 89 23.30 -3.17 -1.15
N ARG A 90 22.34 -2.74 -1.98
CA ARG A 90 21.42 -3.63 -2.73
C ARG A 90 21.33 -3.29 -4.22
N VAL A 91 22.44 -3.48 -4.95
CA VAL A 91 22.47 -3.37 -6.41
C VAL A 91 21.78 -4.58 -7.06
N LEU A 92 20.89 -4.35 -8.05
CA LEU A 92 20.17 -5.43 -8.74
C LEU A 92 21.07 -6.24 -9.69
N SER A 93 22.09 -5.61 -10.27
CA SER A 93 23.08 -6.21 -11.18
C SER A 93 24.42 -6.51 -10.48
N ALA A 94 25.48 -6.75 -11.25
CA ALA A 94 26.84 -6.88 -10.69
C ALA A 94 27.45 -5.54 -10.23
N GLY A 95 26.78 -4.42 -10.48
CA GLY A 95 27.34 -3.06 -10.41
C GLY A 95 27.75 -2.56 -11.80
N GLY A 96 28.02 -1.27 -11.91
CA GLY A 96 28.47 -0.65 -13.16
C GLY A 96 29.82 -1.20 -13.59
N LEU A 97 29.88 -1.79 -14.79
CA LEU A 97 31.09 -2.44 -15.31
C LEU A 97 32.22 -1.44 -15.57
N TYR A 98 31.88 -0.19 -15.87
CA TYR A 98 32.83 0.86 -16.22
C TYR A 98 33.14 1.78 -15.03
N GLU A 99 32.46 1.59 -13.91
CA GLU A 99 32.59 2.37 -12.68
C GLU A 99 33.45 1.61 -11.65
N PRO A 100 34.17 2.30 -10.75
CA PRO A 100 34.90 1.62 -9.67
C PRO A 100 34.00 0.75 -8.79
N ILE A 101 34.55 -0.36 -8.30
CA ILE A 101 33.86 -1.23 -7.33
C ILE A 101 33.90 -0.59 -5.95
N ASP A 102 32.72 -0.45 -5.33
CA ASP A 102 32.58 -0.31 -3.88
C ASP A 102 32.88 -1.68 -3.24
N GLU A 103 34.09 -1.82 -2.72
CA GLU A 103 34.61 -3.08 -2.21
C GLU A 103 33.80 -3.62 -1.02
N ALA A 104 33.41 -2.74 -0.10
CA ALA A 104 32.63 -3.14 1.07
C ALA A 104 31.24 -3.66 0.67
N ALA A 105 30.54 -2.93 -0.21
CA ALA A 105 29.25 -3.37 -0.73
C ALA A 105 29.36 -4.65 -1.57
N PHE A 106 30.47 -4.83 -2.30
CA PHE A 106 30.71 -6.04 -3.07
C PHE A 106 30.99 -7.27 -2.18
N LEU A 107 31.85 -7.13 -1.16
CA LEU A 107 32.18 -8.20 -0.23
C LEU A 107 30.93 -8.73 0.50
N LEU A 108 30.06 -7.82 0.97
CA LEU A 108 28.80 -8.21 1.61
C LEU A 108 27.94 -9.09 0.68
N ARG A 109 27.85 -8.75 -0.61
CA ARG A 109 27.10 -9.55 -1.59
C ARG A 109 27.77 -10.89 -1.90
N LEU A 110 29.10 -10.95 -1.87
CA LEU A 110 29.84 -12.19 -2.03
C LEU A 110 29.63 -13.11 -0.83
N GLU A 111 29.72 -12.59 0.40
CA GLU A 111 29.41 -13.29 1.65
C GLU A 111 28.00 -13.89 1.64
N GLU A 112 26.98 -13.07 1.36
CA GLU A 112 25.58 -13.53 1.28
C GLU A 112 25.37 -14.61 0.21
N ARG A 113 26.15 -14.59 -0.88
CA ARG A 113 26.09 -15.63 -1.91
C ARG A 113 26.74 -16.92 -1.43
N ILE A 114 27.96 -16.85 -0.89
CA ILE A 114 28.68 -18.03 -0.41
C ILE A 114 27.90 -18.70 0.73
N ALA A 115 27.37 -17.92 1.68
CA ALA A 115 26.55 -18.44 2.78
C ALA A 115 25.32 -19.23 2.28
N ARG A 116 24.61 -18.72 1.25
CA ARG A 116 23.47 -19.44 0.66
C ARG A 116 23.86 -20.73 -0.05
N ILE A 117 25.02 -20.74 -0.71
CA ILE A 117 25.53 -21.95 -1.36
C ILE A 117 25.95 -22.99 -0.30
N ASP A 118 26.63 -22.54 0.76
CA ASP A 118 27.03 -23.39 1.88
C ASP A 118 25.84 -23.99 2.61
N GLU A 119 24.78 -23.22 2.84
CA GLU A 119 23.53 -23.74 3.41
C GLU A 119 22.97 -24.89 2.56
N ALA A 120 22.96 -24.74 1.22
CA ALA A 120 22.50 -25.78 0.31
C ALA A 120 23.41 -27.02 0.27
N PHE A 121 24.71 -26.86 0.53
CA PHE A 121 25.63 -27.99 0.73
C PHE A 121 25.37 -28.71 2.05
N VAL A 122 25.26 -27.96 3.15
CA VAL A 122 25.06 -28.48 4.51
C VAL A 122 23.73 -29.23 4.63
N ASN A 123 22.66 -28.71 4.02
CA ASN A 123 21.34 -29.35 4.06
C ASN A 123 21.16 -30.46 2.99
N GLY A 124 22.19 -30.74 2.18
CA GLY A 124 22.17 -31.78 1.15
C GLY A 124 21.32 -31.47 -0.08
N SER A 125 20.84 -30.24 -0.24
CA SER A 125 20.09 -29.83 -1.44
C SER A 125 20.96 -29.83 -2.70
N TYR A 126 22.26 -29.59 -2.55
CA TYR A 126 23.23 -29.63 -3.64
C TYR A 126 24.23 -30.77 -3.47
N VAL A 127 24.32 -31.58 -4.51
CA VAL A 127 25.23 -32.74 -4.62
C VAL A 127 26.07 -32.63 -5.89
N THR A 128 27.16 -33.41 -5.96
CA THR A 128 27.95 -33.54 -7.18
C THR A 128 27.16 -34.26 -8.29
N LYS A 129 27.69 -34.27 -9.52
CA LYS A 129 27.10 -35.02 -10.64
C LYS A 129 26.91 -36.53 -10.35
N ASP A 130 27.70 -37.07 -9.43
CA ASP A 130 27.65 -38.48 -9.00
C ASP A 130 26.81 -38.67 -7.73
N GLY A 131 26.16 -37.61 -7.23
CA GLY A 131 25.29 -37.64 -6.05
C GLY A 131 26.01 -37.54 -4.71
N ALA A 132 27.31 -37.24 -4.69
CA ALA A 132 28.08 -37.11 -3.46
C ALA A 132 27.79 -35.77 -2.76
N PRO A 133 27.78 -35.72 -1.41
CA PRO A 133 27.73 -34.47 -0.66
C PRO A 133 28.93 -33.56 -0.99
N ILE A 134 28.70 -32.25 -0.93
CA ILE A 134 29.71 -31.23 -1.17
C ILE A 134 30.06 -30.56 0.16
N ALA A 135 31.34 -30.34 0.45
CA ALA A 135 31.77 -29.65 1.67
C ALA A 135 31.55 -28.13 1.56
N PRO A 136 31.12 -27.43 2.62
CA PRO A 136 30.99 -25.96 2.61
C PRO A 136 32.34 -25.26 2.37
N TYR A 137 32.28 -24.04 1.85
CA TYR A 137 33.43 -23.16 1.65
C TYR A 137 33.92 -22.56 2.98
N GLY A 138 32.98 -22.18 3.85
CA GLY A 138 33.25 -21.26 4.94
C GLY A 138 33.09 -19.80 4.51
N PRO A 139 33.24 -18.84 5.45
CA PRO A 139 33.15 -17.43 5.12
C PRO A 139 34.26 -17.02 4.13
N PRO A 140 33.96 -16.14 3.15
CA PRO A 140 35.00 -15.55 2.31
C PRO A 140 35.95 -14.68 3.16
N PRO A 141 37.12 -14.28 2.62
CA PRO A 141 38.05 -13.41 3.35
C PRO A 141 37.43 -12.03 3.64
N ASP A 142 37.80 -11.43 4.77
CA ASP A 142 37.35 -10.09 5.20
C ASP A 142 37.77 -8.96 4.23
N VAL A 143 38.71 -9.24 3.33
CA VAL A 143 39.22 -8.32 2.31
C VAL A 143 39.38 -9.08 1.00
N LEU A 144 39.13 -8.43 -0.14
CA LEU A 144 39.36 -9.06 -1.43
C LEU A 144 40.85 -9.41 -1.61
N PRO A 145 41.18 -10.47 -2.35
CA PRO A 145 42.54 -10.68 -2.83
C PRO A 145 43.03 -9.46 -3.62
N PRO A 146 44.35 -9.29 -3.80
CA PRO A 146 44.91 -8.15 -4.52
C PRO A 146 44.19 -7.90 -5.85
N ARG A 147 43.58 -6.71 -5.96
CA ARG A 147 42.73 -6.37 -7.10
C ARG A 147 43.55 -6.21 -8.37
N ARG A 148 42.98 -6.67 -9.48
CA ARG A 148 43.51 -6.49 -10.84
C ARG A 148 42.80 -5.36 -11.57
N ASP A 149 41.49 -5.26 -11.43
CA ASP A 149 40.63 -4.23 -12.04
C ASP A 149 40.82 -4.09 -13.56
N GLU A 150 41.03 -5.23 -14.23
CA GLU A 150 41.33 -5.30 -15.65
C GLU A 150 40.07 -5.56 -16.47
N LEU A 151 39.71 -4.62 -17.35
CA LEU A 151 38.62 -4.79 -18.30
C LEU A 151 39.10 -5.61 -19.51
N ARG A 152 38.34 -6.64 -19.89
CA ARG A 152 38.68 -7.63 -20.92
C ARG A 152 37.45 -7.96 -21.76
N ARG A 153 37.65 -8.62 -22.90
CA ARG A 153 36.58 -9.21 -23.72
C ARG A 153 36.71 -10.73 -23.75
N ALA A 154 35.59 -11.44 -23.65
CA ALA A 154 35.54 -12.88 -23.88
C ALA A 154 35.80 -13.20 -25.35
N MET A 155 36.75 -14.09 -25.63
CA MET A 155 37.11 -14.51 -26.99
C MET A 155 36.36 -15.77 -27.44
N GLU A 156 35.70 -16.45 -26.50
CA GLU A 156 34.82 -17.59 -26.73
C GLU A 156 33.75 -17.60 -25.62
N PRO A 157 32.72 -18.47 -25.68
CA PRO A 157 31.76 -18.61 -24.59
C PRO A 157 32.42 -19.14 -23.31
N ILE A 158 32.29 -18.39 -22.20
CA ILE A 158 32.89 -18.72 -20.90
C ILE A 158 31.79 -18.96 -19.86
N PRO A 159 31.73 -20.14 -19.21
CA PRO A 159 30.82 -20.37 -18.09
C PRO A 159 31.15 -19.47 -16.90
N LEU A 160 30.16 -18.72 -16.41
CA LEU A 160 30.27 -17.92 -15.20
C LEU A 160 29.65 -18.67 -14.02
N ARG A 161 30.49 -19.06 -13.07
CA ARG A 161 30.11 -19.88 -11.92
C ARG A 161 29.62 -19.04 -10.74
N CYS A 162 28.64 -19.57 -10.02
CA CYS A 162 28.08 -18.94 -8.83
C CYS A 162 29.04 -19.00 -7.64
N GLY A 163 29.68 -20.16 -7.45
CA GLY A 163 30.68 -20.41 -6.42
C GLY A 163 32.08 -20.63 -7.02
N PRO A 164 33.12 -20.64 -6.17
CA PRO A 164 34.51 -20.69 -6.61
C PRO A 164 34.95 -22.05 -7.18
N ARG A 165 34.31 -23.17 -6.78
CA ARG A 165 34.52 -24.46 -7.46
C ARG A 165 33.91 -24.39 -8.86
N LEU A 166 34.66 -24.84 -9.87
CA LEU A 166 34.25 -24.72 -11.27
C LEU A 166 33.35 -25.89 -11.73
N GLU A 167 33.22 -26.93 -10.91
CA GLU A 167 32.35 -28.09 -11.13
C GLU A 167 30.87 -27.75 -10.90
N GLY A 168 29.97 -28.54 -11.50
CA GLY A 168 28.53 -28.32 -11.38
C GLY A 168 27.93 -28.83 -10.06
N TYR A 169 26.83 -28.20 -9.63
CA TYR A 169 26.01 -28.64 -8.49
C TYR A 169 24.62 -29.07 -8.96
N TYR A 170 24.09 -30.14 -8.40
CA TYR A 170 22.81 -30.73 -8.84
C TYR A 170 21.88 -30.99 -7.65
N ARG A 171 20.57 -31.01 -7.91
CA ARG A 171 19.56 -31.47 -6.93
C ARG A 171 19.25 -32.94 -7.19
N GLN A 172 18.67 -33.63 -6.20
CA GLN A 172 18.11 -34.96 -6.42
C GLN A 172 16.62 -34.87 -6.79
N PRO A 173 16.12 -35.68 -7.76
CA PRO A 173 16.91 -36.53 -8.66
C PRO A 173 17.81 -35.71 -9.59
N ILE A 174 18.99 -36.24 -9.94
CA ILE A 174 20.01 -35.52 -10.73
C ILE A 174 19.52 -35.36 -12.17
N ASP A 175 19.44 -34.10 -12.58
CA ASP A 175 19.26 -33.70 -13.98
C ASP A 175 20.45 -32.83 -14.39
N LEU A 176 21.26 -33.33 -15.33
CA LEU A 176 22.50 -32.70 -15.77
C LEU A 176 22.27 -31.45 -16.64
N ASP A 177 21.03 -31.22 -17.09
CA ASP A 177 20.64 -30.01 -17.81
C ASP A 177 20.50 -28.79 -16.87
N PHE A 178 20.52 -29.00 -15.56
CA PHE A 178 20.32 -27.95 -14.54
C PHE A 178 21.50 -27.85 -13.57
N ASP A 179 22.67 -27.51 -14.08
CA ASP A 179 23.84 -27.16 -13.25
C ASP A 179 23.56 -25.88 -12.43
N ARG A 180 23.31 -26.05 -11.13
CA ARG A 180 22.99 -24.95 -10.20
C ARG A 180 24.19 -24.06 -9.89
N ASN A 181 25.40 -24.45 -10.26
CA ASN A 181 26.58 -23.59 -10.21
C ASN A 181 26.76 -22.76 -11.48
N ASN A 182 26.07 -23.11 -12.59
CA ASN A 182 26.12 -22.34 -13.82
C ASN A 182 25.22 -21.09 -13.72
N CYS A 183 25.78 -20.00 -13.17
CA CYS A 183 25.06 -18.75 -12.93
C CYS A 183 24.70 -18.02 -14.22
N SER A 184 25.61 -18.05 -15.20
CA SER A 184 25.43 -17.47 -16.53
C SER A 184 26.50 -18.02 -17.49
N MET A 185 26.39 -17.66 -18.75
CA MET A 185 27.43 -17.80 -19.76
C MET A 185 27.78 -16.41 -20.28
N ILE A 186 29.07 -16.06 -20.19
CA ILE A 186 29.62 -14.87 -20.85
C ILE A 186 29.81 -15.26 -22.31
N ARG A 187 29.13 -14.56 -23.22
CA ARG A 187 29.23 -14.88 -24.65
C ARG A 187 30.48 -14.30 -25.27
N GLU A 188 30.93 -14.93 -26.35
CA GLU A 188 31.97 -14.36 -27.19
C GLU A 188 31.65 -12.89 -27.54
N GLY A 189 32.64 -12.04 -27.37
CA GLY A 189 32.52 -10.60 -27.60
C GLY A 189 32.01 -9.79 -26.40
N GLU A 190 31.47 -10.41 -25.34
CA GLU A 190 31.04 -9.67 -24.15
C GLU A 190 32.22 -9.16 -23.32
N GLU A 191 32.05 -7.97 -22.73
CA GLU A 191 33.05 -7.37 -21.85
C GLU A 191 32.85 -7.82 -20.40
N LEU A 192 33.96 -8.01 -19.69
CA LEU A 192 34.00 -8.34 -18.26
C LEU A 192 35.21 -7.70 -17.58
N GLU A 193 35.12 -7.53 -16.28
CA GLU A 193 36.23 -7.06 -15.45
C GLU A 193 36.74 -8.19 -14.57
N ILE A 194 38.04 -8.42 -14.61
CA ILE A 194 38.75 -9.25 -13.64
C ILE A 194 38.93 -8.42 -12.37
N ILE A 195 38.22 -8.80 -11.32
CA ILE A 195 38.29 -8.14 -10.01
C ILE A 195 39.58 -8.57 -9.32
N ALA A 196 39.80 -9.87 -9.17
CA ALA A 196 40.96 -10.42 -8.50
C ALA A 196 41.23 -11.88 -8.92
N ASP A 197 42.47 -12.33 -8.71
CA ASP A 197 42.80 -13.75 -8.64
C ASP A 197 42.23 -14.32 -7.34
N PHE A 198 41.21 -15.17 -7.43
CA PHE A 198 40.55 -15.70 -6.24
C PHE A 198 41.36 -16.83 -5.61
N ASP A 199 41.79 -17.80 -6.43
CA ASP A 199 42.68 -18.89 -6.05
C ASP A 199 43.54 -19.37 -7.25
N GLU A 200 44.12 -20.57 -7.14
CA GLU A 200 44.96 -21.16 -8.19
C GLU A 200 44.18 -21.56 -9.46
N HIS A 201 42.86 -21.73 -9.38
CA HIS A 201 41.99 -22.24 -10.44
C HIS A 201 41.02 -21.19 -10.99
N ALA A 202 40.58 -20.24 -10.17
CA ALA A 202 39.48 -19.33 -10.48
C ALA A 202 39.87 -17.84 -10.41
N LEU A 203 39.36 -17.09 -11.38
CA LEU A 203 39.31 -15.62 -11.34
C LEU A 203 37.94 -15.19 -10.83
N LEU A 204 37.92 -14.18 -9.97
CA LEU A 204 36.71 -13.47 -9.58
C LEU A 204 36.45 -12.34 -10.58
N VAL A 205 35.29 -12.36 -11.21
CA VAL A 205 34.96 -11.43 -12.30
C VAL A 205 33.57 -10.83 -12.15
N ARG A 206 33.32 -9.73 -12.85
CA ARG A 206 31.98 -9.20 -13.07
C ARG A 206 31.73 -8.85 -14.53
N THR A 207 30.49 -9.01 -14.94
CA THR A 207 29.91 -8.49 -16.18
C THR A 207 28.94 -7.36 -15.84
N ARG A 208 28.20 -6.86 -16.83
CA ARG A 208 27.14 -5.87 -16.61
C ARG A 208 25.94 -6.44 -15.84
N TYR A 209 25.73 -7.75 -15.90
CA TYR A 209 24.51 -8.41 -15.41
C TYR A 209 24.73 -9.36 -14.23
N ALA A 210 25.95 -9.88 -14.05
CA ALA A 210 26.28 -10.80 -12.95
C ALA A 210 27.77 -10.73 -12.59
N PHE A 211 28.09 -11.06 -11.34
CA PHE A 211 29.45 -11.38 -10.92
C PHE A 211 29.57 -12.88 -10.63
N GLY A 212 30.78 -13.42 -10.58
CA GLY A 212 31.02 -14.84 -10.32
C GLY A 212 32.45 -15.24 -10.62
N PHE A 213 32.65 -16.54 -10.85
CA PHE A 213 33.97 -17.13 -11.02
C PHE A 213 34.13 -17.73 -12.43
N ILE A 214 35.31 -17.57 -13.02
CA ILE A 214 35.68 -18.19 -14.30
C ILE A 214 37.02 -18.92 -14.16
N ALA A 215 37.29 -19.85 -15.08
CA ALA A 215 38.58 -20.53 -15.13
C ALA A 215 39.73 -19.55 -15.41
N LYS A 216 40.88 -19.77 -14.78
CA LYS A 216 42.06 -18.90 -14.90
C LYS A 216 42.67 -18.85 -16.30
N ASP A 217 42.47 -19.91 -17.07
CA ASP A 217 42.90 -20.08 -18.46
C ASP A 217 41.81 -19.71 -19.49
N ALA A 218 40.69 -19.10 -19.05
CA ALA A 218 39.64 -18.67 -19.96
C ALA A 218 40.18 -17.74 -21.07
N ALA A 219 39.67 -17.93 -22.30
CA ALA A 219 40.14 -17.17 -23.46
C ALA A 219 39.66 -15.71 -23.41
N LEU A 220 40.55 -14.81 -23.01
CA LEU A 220 40.29 -13.38 -22.85
C LEU A 220 41.19 -12.53 -23.77
N SER A 221 40.68 -11.37 -24.20
CA SER A 221 41.46 -10.39 -24.96
C SER A 221 42.59 -9.76 -24.14
N GLU A 222 43.46 -8.98 -24.79
CA GLU A 222 44.29 -7.97 -24.11
C GLU A 222 43.44 -6.96 -23.31
N PRO A 223 44.00 -6.25 -22.31
CA PRO A 223 43.22 -5.31 -21.51
C PRO A 223 42.65 -4.21 -22.38
N LEU A 224 41.41 -3.84 -22.11
CA LEU A 224 40.71 -2.78 -22.80
C LEU A 224 40.90 -1.45 -22.06
N ASP A 225 41.00 -0.37 -22.83
CA ASP A 225 40.86 0.97 -22.27
C ASP A 225 39.41 1.18 -21.78
N ARG A 226 39.28 1.51 -20.48
CA ARG A 226 37.98 1.60 -19.80
C ARG A 226 37.15 2.79 -20.28
N GLU A 227 37.79 3.93 -20.54
CA GLU A 227 37.09 5.12 -21.02
C GLU A 227 36.57 4.92 -22.44
N GLU A 228 37.36 4.29 -23.30
CA GLU A 228 36.93 3.95 -24.65
C GLU A 228 35.83 2.89 -24.64
N ALA A 229 35.90 1.90 -23.75
CA ALA A 229 34.81 0.93 -23.56
C ALA A 229 33.50 1.59 -23.13
N LYS A 230 33.58 2.53 -22.18
CA LYS A 230 32.44 3.32 -21.73
C LYS A 230 31.83 4.16 -22.86
N LYS A 231 32.65 4.80 -23.69
CA LYS A 231 32.17 5.55 -24.87
C LYS A 231 31.47 4.66 -25.89
N ARG A 232 32.05 3.49 -26.19
CA ARG A 232 31.42 2.50 -27.10
C ARG A 232 30.07 2.06 -26.57
N ASP A 233 29.95 1.87 -25.26
CA ASP A 233 28.67 1.52 -24.65
C ASP A 233 27.63 2.64 -24.75
N LEU A 234 28.00 3.88 -24.48
CA LEU A 234 27.10 5.02 -24.65
C LEU A 234 26.64 5.14 -26.11
N LEU A 235 27.56 4.96 -27.06
CA LEU A 235 27.24 4.96 -28.49
C LEU A 235 26.26 3.83 -28.86
N ARG A 236 26.43 2.61 -28.30
CA ARG A 236 25.48 1.50 -28.46
C ARG A 236 24.07 1.91 -28.02
N ILE A 237 23.94 2.63 -26.90
CA ILE A 237 22.64 3.10 -26.41
C ILE A 237 22.06 4.16 -27.34
N GLU A 238 22.87 5.11 -27.81
CA GLU A 238 22.45 6.17 -28.73
C GLU A 238 21.98 5.61 -30.09
N GLU A 239 22.75 4.68 -30.67
CA GLU A 239 22.49 4.08 -31.99
C GLU A 239 21.45 2.96 -31.97
N ALA A 240 21.07 2.45 -30.78
CA ALA A 240 20.08 1.37 -30.68
C ALA A 240 18.73 1.78 -31.33
N PRO A 241 17.96 0.84 -31.91
CA PRO A 241 16.63 1.12 -32.42
C PRO A 241 15.71 1.74 -31.37
N ALA A 242 14.69 2.47 -31.83
CA ALA A 242 13.64 2.97 -30.93
C ALA A 242 12.94 1.80 -30.23
N PHE A 243 12.73 1.90 -28.92
CA PHE A 243 12.07 0.87 -28.12
C PHE A 243 10.55 0.96 -28.30
N THR A 244 10.07 0.43 -29.42
CA THR A 244 8.65 0.31 -29.79
C THR A 244 8.21 -1.15 -29.74
N ARG A 245 6.89 -1.39 -29.60
CA ARG A 245 6.36 -2.76 -29.60
C ARG A 245 6.66 -3.47 -30.91
N LYS A 246 6.52 -2.77 -32.03
CA LYS A 246 6.89 -3.25 -33.37
C LYS A 246 8.32 -3.76 -33.46
N ASN A 247 9.31 -2.94 -33.09
CA ASN A 247 10.72 -3.34 -33.18
C ASN A 247 11.04 -4.46 -32.19
N LEU A 248 10.47 -4.42 -30.99
CA LEU A 248 10.65 -5.47 -29.98
C LEU A 248 10.14 -6.82 -30.48
N LEU A 249 8.95 -6.87 -31.08
CA LEU A 249 8.37 -8.10 -31.61
C LEU A 249 9.22 -8.67 -32.75
N GLN A 250 9.76 -7.82 -33.63
CA GLN A 250 10.67 -8.27 -34.69
C GLN A 250 11.91 -8.98 -34.13
N GLU A 251 12.53 -8.45 -33.08
CA GLU A 251 13.66 -9.11 -32.41
C GLU A 251 13.22 -10.36 -31.63
N ALA A 252 12.07 -10.30 -30.95
CA ALA A 252 11.56 -11.40 -30.14
C ALA A 252 11.26 -12.66 -30.97
N PHE A 253 10.62 -12.49 -32.14
CA PHE A 253 10.24 -13.59 -33.02
C PHE A 253 11.42 -14.14 -33.84
N GLN A 254 12.49 -13.38 -34.06
CA GLN A 254 13.74 -13.92 -34.64
C GLN A 254 14.37 -15.01 -33.75
N LEU A 255 14.09 -14.99 -32.45
CA LEU A 255 14.59 -15.96 -31.49
C LEU A 255 13.68 -17.18 -31.31
N LEU A 256 12.54 -17.24 -32.01
CA LEU A 256 11.60 -18.35 -31.92
C LEU A 256 12.28 -19.68 -32.30
N GLY A 257 12.07 -20.72 -31.49
CA GLY A 257 12.68 -22.04 -31.67
C GLY A 257 14.15 -22.13 -31.23
N THR A 258 14.77 -21.05 -30.75
CA THR A 258 16.14 -21.16 -30.22
C THR A 258 16.18 -22.09 -28.99
N PRO A 259 17.19 -22.97 -28.85
CA PRO A 259 17.23 -23.94 -27.76
C PRO A 259 17.29 -23.28 -26.37
N TYR A 260 16.60 -23.90 -25.41
CA TYR A 260 16.74 -23.55 -24.00
C TYR A 260 18.09 -24.05 -23.47
N GLY A 261 18.70 -23.27 -22.58
CA GLY A 261 19.91 -23.68 -21.88
C GLY A 261 20.01 -23.02 -20.51
N TRP A 262 19.93 -23.82 -19.44
CA TRP A 262 20.04 -23.31 -18.07
C TRP A 262 21.37 -22.60 -17.86
N GLY A 263 21.35 -21.34 -17.43
CA GLY A 263 22.57 -20.57 -17.28
C GLY A 263 23.31 -20.31 -18.61
N GLY A 264 22.69 -20.60 -19.76
CA GLY A 264 23.33 -20.54 -21.09
C GLY A 264 24.04 -21.83 -21.53
N GLN A 265 23.82 -22.95 -20.83
CA GLN A 265 24.40 -24.25 -21.20
C GLN A 265 24.15 -24.59 -22.69
N ASN A 266 25.15 -25.18 -23.34
CA ASN A 266 25.15 -25.51 -24.77
C ASN A 266 24.86 -24.33 -25.72
N GLY A 267 25.11 -23.09 -25.27
CA GLY A 267 24.81 -21.87 -26.04
C GLY A 267 23.32 -21.51 -26.09
N GLY A 268 22.47 -22.22 -25.34
CA GLY A 268 21.04 -21.95 -25.25
C GLY A 268 20.70 -20.67 -24.47
N ARG A 269 19.41 -20.35 -24.39
CA ARG A 269 18.89 -19.23 -23.58
C ARG A 269 17.93 -19.76 -22.54
N ASP A 270 18.17 -19.46 -21.27
CA ASP A 270 17.11 -19.58 -20.27
C ASP A 270 16.17 -18.37 -20.32
N CYS A 271 15.08 -18.43 -19.54
CA CYS A 271 14.02 -17.44 -19.54
C CYS A 271 14.53 -16.01 -19.34
N SER A 272 15.45 -15.78 -18.40
CA SER A 272 15.94 -14.45 -18.08
C SER A 272 17.13 -14.03 -18.95
N ARG A 273 17.87 -14.96 -19.55
CA ARG A 273 18.84 -14.63 -20.60
C ARG A 273 18.15 -14.19 -21.88
N TYR A 274 17.01 -14.79 -22.22
CA TYR A 274 16.18 -14.41 -23.36
C TYR A 274 15.75 -12.94 -23.28
N THR A 275 15.14 -12.52 -22.17
CA THR A 275 14.72 -11.14 -21.95
C THR A 275 15.90 -10.17 -21.87
N LEU A 276 17.01 -10.58 -21.24
CA LEU A 276 18.24 -9.80 -21.16
C LEU A 276 18.81 -9.49 -22.54
N ASP A 277 19.00 -10.52 -23.39
CA ASP A 277 19.51 -10.34 -24.74
C ASP A 277 18.58 -9.47 -25.59
N LEU A 278 17.27 -9.69 -25.47
CA LEU A 278 16.24 -8.98 -26.21
C LEU A 278 16.25 -7.48 -25.89
N LEU A 279 16.21 -7.11 -24.60
CA LEU A 279 16.20 -5.69 -24.20
C LEU A 279 17.56 -5.01 -24.42
N HIS A 280 18.67 -5.75 -24.36
CA HIS A 280 20.00 -5.21 -24.64
C HIS A 280 20.13 -4.65 -26.06
N ARG A 281 19.37 -5.17 -27.04
CA ARG A 281 19.28 -4.63 -28.41
C ARG A 281 18.80 -3.18 -28.46
N PHE A 282 18.02 -2.77 -27.47
CA PHE A 282 17.44 -1.43 -27.37
C PHE A 282 18.25 -0.49 -26.48
N GLY A 283 19.40 -0.94 -25.98
CA GLY A 283 20.21 -0.18 -25.02
C GLY A 283 19.78 -0.39 -23.57
N ILE A 284 18.80 -1.24 -23.28
CA ILE A 284 18.24 -1.45 -21.94
C ILE A 284 18.97 -2.61 -21.26
N ASP A 285 19.65 -2.32 -20.16
CA ASP A 285 20.38 -3.32 -19.39
C ASP A 285 19.44 -3.96 -18.34
N LEU A 286 19.54 -5.29 -18.20
CA LEU A 286 18.79 -6.06 -17.21
C LEU A 286 19.73 -6.85 -16.29
N PRO A 287 19.34 -7.07 -15.02
CA PRO A 287 20.02 -8.04 -14.17
C PRO A 287 19.80 -9.47 -14.70
N ARG A 288 20.68 -10.40 -14.33
CA ARG A 288 20.71 -11.75 -14.92
C ARG A 288 19.53 -12.65 -14.54
N HIS A 289 19.03 -12.56 -13.31
CA HIS A 289 18.07 -13.51 -12.75
C HIS A 289 16.64 -12.97 -12.82
N SER A 290 15.65 -13.84 -13.08
CA SER A 290 14.24 -13.47 -13.22
C SER A 290 13.70 -12.68 -12.03
N ALA A 291 14.04 -13.06 -10.80
CA ALA A 291 13.63 -12.34 -9.58
C ALA A 291 14.13 -10.89 -9.55
N SER A 292 15.35 -10.63 -10.03
CA SER A 292 15.88 -9.27 -10.13
C SER A 292 15.27 -8.51 -11.31
N GLN A 293 14.95 -9.20 -12.42
CA GLN A 293 14.25 -8.60 -13.55
C GLN A 293 12.82 -8.20 -13.20
N ALA A 294 12.18 -8.92 -12.27
CA ALA A 294 10.82 -8.66 -11.79
C ALA A 294 10.62 -7.26 -11.20
N VAL A 295 11.72 -6.60 -10.81
CA VAL A 295 11.74 -5.25 -10.22
C VAL A 295 12.59 -4.26 -11.03
N ALA A 296 13.02 -4.65 -12.24
CA ALA A 296 13.95 -3.86 -13.04
C ALA A 296 13.27 -2.78 -13.90
N GLY A 297 11.99 -2.93 -14.27
CA GLY A 297 11.29 -1.99 -15.15
C GLY A 297 11.12 -0.57 -14.58
N ARG A 298 10.29 0.27 -15.20
CA ARG A 298 9.90 1.56 -14.59
C ARG A 298 9.19 1.32 -13.26
N TYR A 299 8.27 0.36 -13.25
CA TYR A 299 7.54 -0.09 -12.08
C TYR A 299 7.20 -1.56 -12.19
N SER A 300 6.81 -2.15 -11.07
CA SER A 300 6.24 -3.50 -10.98
C SER A 300 4.90 -3.47 -10.24
N ILE A 301 4.06 -4.48 -10.46
CA ILE A 301 2.81 -4.66 -9.72
C ILE A 301 2.82 -6.06 -9.14
N ASP A 302 2.59 -6.14 -7.82
CA ASP A 302 2.42 -7.40 -7.11
C ASP A 302 1.04 -7.99 -7.43
N LEU A 303 1.05 -9.25 -7.87
CA LEU A 303 -0.13 -10.04 -8.20
C LEU A 303 -0.39 -11.16 -7.18
N GLU A 304 0.47 -11.31 -6.16
CA GLU A 304 0.23 -12.30 -5.11
C GLU A 304 -1.09 -12.03 -4.36
N GLY A 305 -1.80 -13.10 -4.02
CA GLY A 305 -3.12 -13.02 -3.36
C GLY A 305 -4.29 -12.67 -4.28
N ILE A 306 -4.05 -12.38 -5.57
CA ILE A 306 -5.12 -12.28 -6.57
C ILE A 306 -5.47 -13.69 -7.05
N THR A 307 -6.56 -14.24 -6.51
CA THR A 307 -7.11 -15.56 -6.87
C THR A 307 -8.02 -15.49 -8.10
N ASP A 308 -8.67 -14.36 -8.31
CA ASP A 308 -9.49 -14.08 -9.49
C ASP A 308 -8.60 -13.82 -10.72
N LEU A 309 -8.61 -14.75 -11.66
CA LEU A 309 -7.76 -14.70 -12.85
C LEU A 309 -8.15 -13.58 -13.82
N ASP A 310 -9.43 -13.21 -13.89
CA ASP A 310 -9.88 -12.08 -14.71
C ASP A 310 -9.37 -10.75 -14.13
N ALA A 311 -9.36 -10.62 -12.80
CA ALA A 311 -8.76 -9.47 -12.12
C ALA A 311 -7.27 -9.34 -12.43
N LYS A 312 -6.57 -10.48 -12.40
CA LYS A 312 -5.13 -10.54 -12.65
C LYS A 312 -4.84 -10.15 -14.10
N LEU A 313 -5.63 -10.67 -15.04
CA LEU A 313 -5.51 -10.34 -16.44
C LEU A 313 -5.85 -8.89 -16.76
N GLU A 314 -6.88 -8.31 -16.12
CA GLU A 314 -7.21 -6.89 -16.28
C GLU A 314 -6.01 -6.00 -15.93
N LEU A 315 -5.29 -6.30 -14.84
CA LEU A 315 -4.07 -5.58 -14.46
C LEU A 315 -2.94 -5.75 -15.49
N ILE A 316 -2.77 -6.96 -16.02
CA ILE A 316 -1.77 -7.26 -17.06
C ILE A 316 -2.09 -6.47 -18.34
N ASP A 317 -3.36 -6.46 -18.76
CA ASP A 317 -3.83 -5.79 -19.97
C ASP A 317 -3.70 -4.26 -19.83
N ARG A 318 -4.08 -3.66 -18.69
CA ARG A 318 -3.85 -2.23 -18.40
C ARG A 318 -2.39 -1.83 -18.44
N ALA A 319 -1.50 -2.66 -17.87
CA ALA A 319 -0.07 -2.43 -17.95
C ALA A 319 0.46 -2.54 -19.40
N HIS A 320 -0.14 -3.41 -20.21
CA HIS A 320 0.25 -3.61 -21.61
C HIS A 320 -0.23 -2.48 -22.54
N GLU A 321 -1.33 -1.79 -22.21
CA GLU A 321 -1.85 -0.64 -22.97
C GLU A 321 -0.84 0.52 -23.09
N ASN A 322 0.02 0.73 -22.08
CA ASN A 322 1.00 1.80 -22.08
C ASN A 322 2.45 1.37 -21.85
N GLY A 323 2.73 0.07 -21.86
CA GLY A 323 4.07 -0.45 -21.59
C GLY A 323 4.37 -1.80 -22.25
N ILE A 324 5.65 -2.16 -22.23
CA ILE A 324 6.11 -3.52 -22.50
C ILE A 324 6.13 -4.27 -21.17
N VAL A 325 5.46 -5.43 -21.12
CA VAL A 325 5.20 -6.16 -19.88
C VAL A 325 5.97 -7.47 -19.85
N LEU A 326 6.77 -7.65 -18.80
CA LEU A 326 7.30 -8.96 -18.41
C LEU A 326 6.42 -9.56 -17.32
N LEU A 327 6.19 -10.86 -17.41
CA LEU A 327 5.42 -11.65 -16.45
C LEU A 327 6.38 -12.54 -15.66
N GLU A 328 6.29 -12.53 -14.33
CA GLU A 328 7.16 -13.35 -13.47
C GLU A 328 6.34 -14.26 -12.53
N PHE A 329 6.84 -15.48 -12.40
CA PHE A 329 6.62 -16.34 -11.23
C PHE A 329 7.94 -16.97 -10.83
N ARG A 330 8.02 -17.58 -9.64
CA ARG A 330 9.28 -18.11 -9.09
C ARG A 330 10.03 -18.97 -10.09
N GLY A 331 11.18 -18.47 -10.55
CA GLY A 331 12.08 -19.17 -11.45
C GLY A 331 11.79 -19.01 -12.94
N HIS A 332 10.84 -18.18 -13.36
CA HIS A 332 10.49 -17.99 -14.76
C HIS A 332 10.09 -16.56 -15.10
N VAL A 333 10.44 -16.09 -16.29
CA VAL A 333 10.05 -14.76 -16.79
C VAL A 333 9.65 -14.85 -18.26
N MET A 334 8.60 -14.13 -18.65
CA MET A 334 8.01 -14.19 -19.99
C MET A 334 7.74 -12.79 -20.53
N LEU A 335 7.80 -12.61 -21.86
CA LEU A 335 7.32 -11.38 -22.51
C LEU A 335 5.84 -11.55 -22.88
N TYR A 336 4.98 -10.67 -22.37
CA TYR A 336 3.56 -10.67 -22.71
C TYR A 336 3.31 -10.09 -24.11
N LEU A 337 2.55 -10.80 -24.94
CA LEU A 337 2.21 -10.39 -26.30
C LEU A 337 0.88 -9.64 -26.38
N GLY A 338 0.01 -9.80 -25.38
CA GLY A 338 -1.38 -9.33 -25.40
C GLY A 338 -2.39 -10.46 -25.55
N ARG A 339 -3.63 -10.10 -25.89
CA ARG A 339 -4.70 -11.07 -26.16
C ARG A 339 -4.71 -11.47 -27.62
N TYR A 340 -4.83 -12.76 -27.91
CA TYR A 340 -5.22 -13.23 -29.23
C TYR A 340 -6.69 -12.88 -29.51
N ARG A 341 -7.12 -12.91 -30.78
CA ARG A 341 -8.46 -12.46 -31.23
C ARG A 341 -9.64 -13.19 -30.58
N ASP A 342 -9.40 -14.37 -30.00
CA ASP A 342 -10.41 -15.13 -29.23
C ASP A 342 -10.34 -14.87 -27.71
N GLY A 343 -9.49 -13.95 -27.27
CA GLY A 343 -9.34 -13.54 -25.87
C GLY A 343 -8.22 -14.24 -25.11
N ARG A 344 -7.51 -15.22 -25.69
CA ARG A 344 -6.43 -15.92 -24.97
C ARG A 344 -5.22 -15.02 -24.67
N PRO A 345 -4.71 -15.01 -23.43
CA PRO A 345 -3.50 -14.25 -23.08
C PRO A 345 -2.25 -14.99 -23.55
N MET A 346 -1.46 -14.35 -24.41
CA MET A 346 -0.31 -14.99 -25.06
C MET A 346 1.02 -14.43 -24.55
N ALA A 347 2.04 -15.28 -24.47
CA ALA A 347 3.40 -14.87 -24.13
C ALA A 347 4.44 -15.58 -25.00
N ILE A 348 5.58 -14.92 -25.23
CA ILE A 348 6.78 -15.52 -25.83
C ILE A 348 7.89 -15.61 -24.79
N HIS A 349 8.52 -16.77 -24.67
CA HIS A 349 9.53 -17.01 -23.64
C HIS A 349 10.37 -18.25 -23.93
N ALA A 350 11.56 -18.32 -23.32
CA ALA A 350 12.40 -19.51 -23.29
C ALA A 350 12.09 -20.33 -22.04
N PHE A 351 11.68 -21.60 -22.19
CA PHE A 351 11.33 -22.46 -21.06
C PHE A 351 11.73 -23.91 -21.29
N SER A 352 12.01 -24.61 -20.19
CA SER A 352 12.38 -26.03 -20.23
C SER A 352 11.16 -26.94 -20.25
N GLU A 353 10.15 -26.66 -19.41
CA GLU A 353 9.08 -27.62 -19.17
C GLU A 353 7.75 -27.01 -18.70
N TYR A 354 6.68 -27.78 -18.85
CA TYR A 354 5.36 -27.59 -18.23
C TYR A 354 4.73 -28.94 -17.86
N LEU A 355 3.70 -28.95 -17.01
CA LEU A 355 2.93 -30.15 -16.74
C LEU A 355 1.67 -30.17 -17.59
N GLU A 356 1.24 -31.36 -17.99
CA GLU A 356 0.01 -31.61 -18.73
C GLU A 356 -0.83 -32.68 -18.01
N PRO A 357 -2.14 -32.48 -17.82
CA PRO A 357 -3.00 -33.48 -17.23
C PRO A 357 -3.21 -34.67 -18.17
N CYS A 358 -3.45 -35.84 -17.57
CA CYS A 358 -3.59 -37.09 -18.31
C CYS A 358 -5.01 -37.63 -18.32
N GLU A 359 -5.43 -38.19 -19.46
CA GLU A 359 -6.64 -39.03 -19.51
C GLU A 359 -6.43 -40.26 -18.60
N GLY A 360 -7.30 -40.42 -17.59
CA GLY A 360 -7.18 -41.49 -16.58
C GLY A 360 -6.54 -41.07 -15.25
N GLY A 361 -6.03 -39.84 -15.14
CA GLY A 361 -5.47 -39.28 -13.90
C GLY A 361 -3.94 -39.32 -13.82
N GLY A 362 -3.36 -38.41 -13.03
CA GLY A 362 -1.93 -38.13 -13.02
C GLY A 362 -1.54 -37.01 -14.01
N GLU A 363 -0.25 -36.79 -14.17
CA GLU A 363 0.30 -35.67 -14.95
C GLU A 363 1.61 -36.07 -15.65
N THR A 364 1.82 -35.53 -16.85
CA THR A 364 3.04 -35.72 -17.65
C THR A 364 3.86 -34.44 -17.64
N LEU A 365 5.17 -34.55 -17.43
CA LEU A 365 6.10 -33.43 -17.63
C LEU A 365 6.50 -33.32 -19.10
N ARG A 366 6.13 -32.21 -19.74
CA ARG A 366 6.43 -31.90 -21.13
C ARG A 366 7.70 -31.07 -21.24
N ARG A 367 8.77 -31.64 -21.83
CA ARG A 367 10.04 -30.95 -22.11
C ARG A 367 9.93 -30.13 -23.40
N ALA A 368 9.84 -28.81 -23.28
CA ALA A 368 9.78 -27.88 -24.40
C ALA A 368 11.17 -27.48 -24.91
N ASP A 369 12.08 -27.19 -23.97
CA ASP A 369 13.50 -26.87 -24.17
C ASP A 369 13.80 -25.89 -25.32
N ARG A 370 12.98 -24.85 -25.47
CA ARG A 370 13.13 -23.83 -26.53
C ARG A 370 12.46 -22.50 -26.19
N VAL A 371 12.68 -21.49 -27.04
CA VAL A 371 11.82 -20.31 -27.15
C VAL A 371 10.56 -20.67 -27.92
N ASP A 372 9.39 -20.44 -27.33
CA ASP A 372 8.11 -20.63 -28.00
C ASP A 372 7.05 -19.60 -27.56
N VAL A 373 5.94 -19.56 -28.31
CA VAL A 373 4.71 -18.82 -27.94
C VAL A 373 3.75 -19.77 -27.23
N THR A 374 3.22 -19.32 -26.09
CA THR A 374 2.27 -20.11 -25.27
C THR A 374 1.07 -19.27 -24.85
N ASP A 375 -0.05 -19.94 -24.60
CA ASP A 375 -1.15 -19.42 -23.78
C ASP A 375 -0.72 -19.46 -22.29
N LEU A 376 -1.15 -18.49 -21.48
CA LEU A 376 -0.91 -18.50 -20.04
C LEU A 376 -1.75 -19.55 -19.29
N SER A 377 -2.74 -20.19 -19.95
CA SER A 377 -3.45 -21.38 -19.41
C SER A 377 -2.56 -22.63 -19.31
N LEU A 378 -1.35 -22.63 -19.90
CA LEU A 378 -0.47 -23.79 -19.91
C LEU A 378 -0.18 -24.31 -18.48
N GLY A 379 -0.51 -25.57 -18.23
CA GLY A 379 -0.44 -26.20 -16.90
C GLY A 379 -1.76 -26.25 -16.13
N GLU A 380 -2.86 -25.73 -16.69
CA GLU A 380 -4.20 -25.83 -16.12
C GLU A 380 -4.57 -27.29 -15.80
N GLY A 381 -5.20 -27.50 -14.64
CA GLY A 381 -5.60 -28.83 -14.17
C GLY A 381 -4.47 -29.71 -13.62
N THR A 382 -3.24 -29.19 -13.50
CA THR A 382 -2.08 -29.94 -12.97
C THR A 382 -1.71 -29.51 -11.54
N SER A 383 -0.82 -30.28 -10.90
CA SER A 383 -0.33 -29.94 -9.54
C SER A 383 0.48 -28.65 -9.48
N ARG A 384 1.00 -28.16 -10.62
CA ARG A 384 1.71 -26.88 -10.71
C ARG A 384 0.80 -25.72 -11.09
N THR A 385 -0.46 -25.98 -11.45
CA THR A 385 -1.44 -25.01 -11.96
C THR A 385 -0.97 -24.26 -13.23
N SER A 386 -1.86 -23.45 -13.82
CA SER A 386 -1.55 -22.70 -15.03
C SER A 386 -0.48 -21.63 -14.79
N PHE A 387 0.22 -21.20 -15.84
CA PHE A 387 1.16 -20.08 -15.73
C PHE A 387 0.50 -18.81 -15.20
N LEU A 388 -0.75 -18.53 -15.62
CA LEU A 388 -1.53 -17.38 -15.15
C LEU A 388 -1.77 -17.43 -13.63
N GLU A 389 -2.18 -18.59 -13.10
CA GLU A 389 -2.39 -18.78 -11.66
C GLU A 389 -1.10 -18.53 -10.87
N ARG A 390 0.04 -18.98 -11.40
CA ARG A 390 1.35 -18.88 -10.76
C ARG A 390 1.96 -17.48 -10.78
N LEU A 391 1.51 -16.59 -11.66
CA LEU A 391 2.05 -15.24 -11.77
C LEU A 391 2.01 -14.51 -10.43
N ARG A 392 3.16 -13.95 -10.06
CA ARG A 392 3.37 -13.20 -8.81
C ARG A 392 3.61 -11.74 -9.07
N ARG A 393 4.18 -11.39 -10.23
CA ARG A 393 4.55 -10.00 -10.52
C ARG A 393 4.48 -9.72 -12.00
N ILE A 394 4.08 -8.49 -12.32
CA ILE A 394 4.34 -7.90 -13.64
C ILE A 394 5.35 -6.77 -13.53
N THR A 395 6.20 -6.66 -14.53
CA THR A 395 7.22 -5.61 -14.65
C THR A 395 6.97 -4.84 -15.92
N VAL A 396 6.93 -3.51 -15.83
CA VAL A 396 6.51 -2.66 -16.94
C VAL A 396 7.63 -1.72 -17.36
N PHE A 397 8.00 -1.77 -18.63
CA PHE A 397 8.90 -0.82 -19.27
C PHE A 397 8.06 0.18 -20.04
N ALA A 398 8.01 1.41 -19.54
CA ALA A 398 7.16 2.49 -20.04
C ALA A 398 7.79 3.84 -19.67
N GLU A 399 7.34 4.91 -20.33
CA GLU A 399 7.76 6.29 -20.01
C GLU A 399 6.98 6.81 -18.81
N GLU A 400 5.71 6.41 -18.69
CA GLU A 400 4.77 6.82 -17.65
C GLU A 400 4.07 5.60 -17.04
N THR A 401 3.52 5.76 -15.84
CA THR A 401 2.74 4.71 -15.17
C THR A 401 1.28 4.80 -15.60
N HIS A 402 0.61 3.66 -15.82
CA HIS A 402 -0.80 3.70 -16.23
C HIS A 402 -1.69 4.30 -15.13
N PRO A 403 -2.61 5.24 -15.43
CA PRO A 403 -3.45 5.89 -14.41
C PRO A 403 -4.21 4.88 -13.53
N ASP A 404 -4.75 3.82 -14.12
CA ASP A 404 -5.52 2.79 -13.40
C ASP A 404 -4.69 1.94 -12.44
N VAL A 405 -3.35 1.91 -12.60
CA VAL A 405 -2.46 1.09 -11.76
C VAL A 405 -1.48 1.93 -10.91
N VAL A 406 -1.47 3.25 -11.07
CA VAL A 406 -0.47 4.17 -10.47
C VAL A 406 -0.38 4.12 -8.94
N ASN A 407 -1.43 3.64 -8.27
CA ASN A 407 -1.48 3.56 -6.80
C ASN A 407 -1.10 2.19 -6.24
N ILE A 408 -0.96 1.19 -7.10
CA ILE A 408 -0.46 -0.15 -6.77
C ILE A 408 0.87 -0.46 -7.45
N ALA A 409 1.34 0.43 -8.33
CA ALA A 409 2.64 0.38 -8.97
C ALA A 409 3.75 0.65 -7.95
N GLU A 410 4.71 -0.25 -7.90
CA GLU A 410 5.95 -0.15 -7.12
C GLU A 410 7.05 0.27 -8.09
N ALA A 411 7.41 1.56 -8.07
CA ALA A 411 8.49 2.08 -8.91
C ALA A 411 9.81 1.36 -8.62
N ARG A 412 10.66 1.16 -9.63
CA ARG A 412 12.03 0.70 -9.38
C ARG A 412 12.75 1.70 -8.50
N ARG A 413 13.82 1.23 -7.86
CA ARG A 413 14.78 2.11 -7.19
C ARG A 413 15.33 3.12 -8.19
N ALA A 414 15.35 4.39 -7.80
CA ALA A 414 15.98 5.46 -8.57
C ALA A 414 17.45 5.61 -8.19
N SER A 415 18.22 6.20 -9.09
CA SER A 415 19.56 6.69 -8.74
C SER A 415 19.43 8.01 -7.99
N PRO A 416 20.25 8.28 -6.96
CA PRO A 416 20.28 9.59 -6.33
C PRO A 416 20.47 10.69 -7.37
N ALA A 417 19.66 11.74 -7.26
CA ALA A 417 19.68 12.85 -8.19
C ALA A 417 21.03 13.59 -8.19
N ASP A 418 21.50 13.94 -9.38
CA ASP A 418 22.73 14.70 -9.58
C ASP A 418 22.62 16.11 -9.00
N SER A 419 23.77 16.75 -8.81
CA SER A 419 23.79 18.16 -8.37
C SER A 419 23.21 19.06 -9.47
N PRO A 420 22.14 19.82 -9.20
CA PRO A 420 21.62 20.76 -10.18
C PRO A 420 22.59 21.94 -10.38
N GLU A 421 22.58 22.53 -11.59
CA GLU A 421 23.21 23.84 -11.81
C GLU A 421 22.57 24.93 -10.93
N ARG A 422 21.24 24.85 -10.76
CA ARG A 422 20.45 25.73 -9.89
C ARG A 422 19.47 24.90 -9.08
N CYS A 423 19.59 24.97 -7.76
CA CYS A 423 18.64 24.36 -6.85
C CYS A 423 17.35 25.20 -6.81
N VAL A 424 16.26 24.64 -7.32
CA VAL A 424 14.96 25.29 -7.40
C VAL A 424 13.90 24.35 -6.86
N ASP A 425 13.06 24.88 -5.98
CA ASP A 425 11.85 24.20 -5.53
C ASP A 425 10.80 24.30 -6.64
N SER A 426 10.20 23.18 -7.04
CA SER A 426 9.22 23.13 -8.12
C SER A 426 7.83 23.41 -7.57
N GLN A 427 6.96 24.08 -8.33
CA GLN A 427 5.59 24.35 -7.86
C GLN A 427 4.78 23.05 -7.66
N ASP A 428 5.05 22.02 -8.46
CA ASP A 428 4.32 20.75 -8.40
C ASP A 428 4.91 19.74 -7.40
N VAL A 429 6.12 20.00 -6.92
CA VAL A 429 6.88 19.13 -5.99
C VAL A 429 7.57 20.05 -5.00
N ALA A 430 6.96 20.20 -3.83
CA ALA A 430 7.47 21.08 -2.80
C ALA A 430 8.31 20.30 -1.78
N LEU A 431 9.49 20.83 -1.45
CA LEU A 431 10.35 20.31 -0.37
C LEU A 431 10.26 21.17 0.89
N PHE A 432 10.26 20.50 2.04
CA PHE A 432 10.19 21.11 3.36
C PHE A 432 11.26 20.51 4.28
N HIS A 433 11.72 21.30 5.25
CA HIS A 433 12.62 20.81 6.30
C HIS A 433 12.07 21.12 7.69
N PHE A 434 12.44 20.28 8.66
CA PHE A 434 12.03 20.36 10.06
C PHE A 434 13.24 20.10 10.97
N PRO A 435 13.54 20.95 11.97
CA PRO A 435 12.77 22.12 12.41
C PRO A 435 12.94 23.34 11.48
N ALA A 436 12.26 24.44 11.79
CA ALA A 436 12.31 25.70 11.03
C ALA A 436 13.70 26.33 11.02
N GLN A 437 14.46 26.13 12.09
CA GLN A 437 15.85 26.59 12.23
C GLN A 437 16.72 25.43 12.72
N PRO A 438 17.23 24.59 11.81
CA PRO A 438 18.01 23.43 12.20
C PRO A 438 19.35 23.82 12.80
N VAL A 439 19.74 23.15 13.88
CA VAL A 439 20.99 23.34 14.60
C VAL A 439 21.79 22.04 14.58
N ARG A 440 23.12 22.16 14.56
CA ARG A 440 24.05 21.03 14.59
C ARG A 440 23.71 20.04 15.69
N GLY A 441 23.70 18.75 15.34
CA GLY A 441 23.50 17.65 16.27
C GLY A 441 22.03 17.41 16.65
N GLN A 442 21.09 18.23 16.17
CA GLN A 442 19.67 17.96 16.27
C GLN A 442 19.18 17.10 15.09
N PRO A 443 18.06 16.40 15.27
CA PRO A 443 17.38 15.73 14.17
C PRO A 443 16.96 16.72 13.08
N LEU A 444 17.20 16.35 11.83
CA LEU A 444 16.73 17.06 10.64
C LEU A 444 15.85 16.11 9.84
N ARG A 445 14.62 16.52 9.56
CA ARG A 445 13.73 15.84 8.64
C ARG A 445 13.59 16.66 7.36
N VAL A 446 13.61 16.00 6.22
CA VAL A 446 13.28 16.60 4.92
C VAL A 446 12.13 15.82 4.31
N VAL A 447 11.09 16.55 3.91
CA VAL A 447 9.88 15.98 3.31
C VAL A 447 9.67 16.57 1.93
N ALA A 448 9.42 15.73 0.93
CA ALA A 448 8.86 16.14 -0.35
C ALA A 448 7.42 15.65 -0.47
N VAL A 449 6.51 16.50 -0.95
CA VAL A 449 5.11 16.12 -1.23
C VAL A 449 4.70 16.52 -2.63
N THR A 450 3.95 15.65 -3.30
CA THR A 450 3.44 15.91 -4.65
C THR A 450 2.20 15.09 -4.97
N ARG A 451 1.35 15.61 -5.86
CA ARG A 451 0.25 14.86 -6.48
C ARG A 451 0.67 14.14 -7.76
N LYS A 452 1.81 14.52 -8.35
CA LYS A 452 2.32 13.91 -9.58
C LYS A 452 2.85 12.51 -9.32
N ASP A 453 2.72 11.65 -10.32
CA ASP A 453 3.52 10.43 -10.38
C ASP A 453 4.89 10.77 -10.97
N LEU A 454 5.93 10.74 -10.16
CA LEU A 454 7.31 10.95 -10.61
C LEU A 454 7.89 9.67 -11.24
N GLY A 455 7.21 8.53 -11.08
CA GLY A 455 7.80 7.21 -11.31
C GLY A 455 8.95 6.96 -10.33
N PRO A 456 10.04 6.31 -10.77
CA PRO A 456 11.26 6.20 -9.98
C PRO A 456 11.74 7.58 -9.55
N ALA A 457 11.87 7.79 -8.23
CA ALA A 457 12.47 8.97 -7.63
C ALA A 457 13.13 8.61 -6.30
N ASP A 458 14.25 9.24 -5.98
CA ASP A 458 15.01 9.10 -4.75
C ASP A 458 15.12 10.47 -4.08
N LEU A 459 14.79 10.53 -2.77
CA LEU A 459 15.04 11.70 -1.94
C LEU A 459 16.35 11.50 -1.18
N SER A 460 17.30 12.40 -1.44
CA SER A 460 18.62 12.35 -0.82
C SER A 460 19.06 13.70 -0.30
N VAL A 461 19.76 13.71 0.83
CA VAL A 461 20.37 14.90 1.41
C VAL A 461 21.89 14.80 1.28
N PHE A 462 22.51 15.85 0.76
CA PHE A 462 23.94 15.93 0.53
C PHE A 462 24.59 17.04 1.36
N SER A 463 25.82 16.80 1.81
CA SER A 463 26.67 17.82 2.42
C SER A 463 27.23 18.79 1.36
N SER A 464 27.92 19.86 1.81
CA SER A 464 28.61 20.78 0.92
C SER A 464 29.76 20.15 0.13
N SER A 465 30.28 18.99 0.55
CA SER A 465 31.26 18.19 -0.20
C SER A 465 30.60 17.18 -1.14
N ASN A 466 29.27 17.27 -1.33
CA ASN A 466 28.46 16.35 -2.14
C ASN A 466 28.47 14.91 -1.62
N GLU A 467 28.72 14.73 -0.32
CA GLU A 467 28.59 13.45 0.37
C GLU A 467 27.12 13.20 0.73
N ARG A 468 26.58 12.04 0.36
CA ARG A 468 25.20 11.65 0.69
C ARG A 468 25.10 11.31 2.18
N LEU A 469 24.12 11.88 2.87
CA LEU A 469 23.95 11.76 4.33
C LEU A 469 22.89 10.73 4.76
N ASN A 470 22.15 10.16 3.81
CA ASN A 470 21.15 9.12 4.05
C ASN A 470 21.34 7.94 3.08
N GLU A 471 21.04 6.73 3.52
CA GLU A 471 21.07 5.54 2.65
C GLU A 471 19.71 5.24 2.02
N GLU A 472 18.64 5.46 2.79
CA GLU A 472 17.24 5.20 2.43
C GLU A 472 16.36 6.41 2.74
N PHE A 473 15.11 6.32 2.30
CA PHE A 473 14.04 7.27 2.59
C PHE A 473 12.72 6.49 2.73
N GLU A 474 11.76 7.08 3.43
CA GLU A 474 10.41 6.52 3.55
C GLU A 474 9.53 7.05 2.41
N PHE A 475 8.86 6.13 1.71
CA PHE A 475 7.91 6.47 0.65
C PHE A 475 6.48 6.16 1.08
N HIS A 476 5.61 7.15 0.97
CA HIS A 476 4.18 7.01 1.23
C HIS A 476 3.41 7.18 -0.08
N ALA A 477 2.81 6.09 -0.54
CA ALA A 477 1.95 6.07 -1.72
C ALA A 477 0.56 6.65 -1.42
N GLY A 478 -0.11 7.16 -2.45
CA GLY A 478 -1.45 7.72 -2.38
C GLY A 478 -1.65 8.81 -3.44
N ALA A 479 -2.83 9.44 -3.44
CA ALA A 479 -3.09 10.58 -4.31
C ALA A 479 -2.20 11.79 -3.99
N ILE A 480 -1.71 11.89 -2.75
CA ILE A 480 -0.60 12.74 -2.36
C ILE A 480 0.54 11.81 -1.94
N ARG A 481 1.63 11.84 -2.70
CA ARG A 481 2.83 11.06 -2.43
C ARG A 481 3.74 11.83 -1.50
N GLY A 482 4.30 11.14 -0.51
CA GLY A 482 5.25 11.68 0.45
C GLY A 482 6.58 10.95 0.40
N TYR A 483 7.68 11.70 0.43
CA TYR A 483 9.04 11.20 0.57
C TYR A 483 9.62 11.82 1.84
N LEU A 484 10.12 11.02 2.77
CA LEU A 484 10.67 11.48 4.04
C LEU A 484 12.09 10.94 4.25
N VAL A 485 13.02 11.85 4.54
CA VAL A 485 14.36 11.54 5.03
C VAL A 485 14.50 12.07 6.45
N SER A 486 15.02 11.24 7.34
CA SER A 486 15.36 11.59 8.72
C SER A 486 16.86 11.45 8.94
N ILE A 487 17.50 12.51 9.46
CA ILE A 487 18.90 12.54 9.84
C ILE A 487 18.95 12.80 11.34
N ASP A 488 19.41 11.84 12.14
CA ASP A 488 19.37 11.93 13.61
C ASP A 488 20.22 13.05 14.19
N ALA A 489 21.37 13.34 13.56
CA ALA A 489 22.31 14.36 14.01
C ALA A 489 22.86 15.15 12.81
N ALA A 490 22.20 16.26 12.46
CA ALA A 490 22.57 17.04 11.29
C ALA A 490 23.95 17.73 11.45
N PRO A 491 24.85 17.68 10.45
CA PRO A 491 26.09 18.45 10.46
C PRO A 491 25.80 19.93 10.20
N SER A 492 26.62 20.83 10.77
CA SER A 492 26.51 22.27 10.50
C SER A 492 26.96 22.60 9.08
N GLY A 493 26.33 23.57 8.44
CA GLY A 493 26.66 24.01 7.08
C GLY A 493 25.42 24.09 6.20
N THR A 494 25.64 24.21 4.89
CA THR A 494 24.55 24.14 3.92
C THR A 494 24.44 22.71 3.42
N LEU A 495 23.28 22.11 3.63
CA LEU A 495 22.89 20.81 3.07
C LEU A 495 22.01 21.04 1.85
N GLU A 496 22.03 20.11 0.91
CA GLU A 496 21.20 20.15 -0.29
C GLU A 496 20.38 18.87 -0.37
N ALA A 497 19.06 19.00 -0.22
CA ALA A 497 18.11 17.93 -0.47
C ALA A 497 17.72 17.92 -1.95
N ARG A 498 17.72 16.75 -2.56
CA ARG A 498 17.43 16.54 -3.98
C ARG A 498 16.42 15.41 -4.12
N LEU A 499 15.38 15.64 -4.91
CA LEU A 499 14.42 14.63 -5.33
C LEU A 499 14.58 14.41 -6.84
N GLY A 500 14.76 13.16 -7.26
CA GLY A 500 14.90 12.85 -8.69
C GLY A 500 15.37 11.45 -9.00
N ASP A 501 15.74 11.21 -10.25
CA ASP A 501 16.35 9.96 -10.72
C ASP A 501 17.55 10.28 -11.63
N GLY A 502 18.76 10.19 -11.08
CA GLY A 502 19.99 10.52 -11.80
C GLY A 502 20.00 11.96 -12.31
N ASP A 503 19.99 12.15 -13.62
CA ASP A 503 20.03 13.47 -14.27
C ASP A 503 18.69 14.23 -14.20
N ARG A 504 17.58 13.53 -13.96
CA ARG A 504 16.27 14.16 -13.78
C ARG A 504 16.14 14.67 -12.36
N ILE A 505 16.02 15.97 -12.21
CA ILE A 505 15.86 16.64 -10.91
C ILE A 505 14.43 17.17 -10.84
N ASP A 506 13.60 16.54 -10.01
CA ASP A 506 12.18 16.89 -9.86
C ASP A 506 12.00 18.09 -8.93
N ALA A 507 12.82 18.18 -7.87
CA ALA A 507 12.92 19.36 -7.01
C ALA A 507 14.20 19.35 -6.14
N CYS A 508 14.59 20.53 -5.64
CA CYS A 508 15.75 20.70 -4.79
C CYS A 508 15.53 21.77 -3.72
N LEU A 509 16.07 21.53 -2.51
CA LEU A 509 16.02 22.46 -1.37
C LEU A 509 17.37 22.56 -0.68
N ARG A 510 17.84 23.79 -0.43
CA ARG A 510 19.01 24.04 0.43
C ARG A 510 18.59 24.32 1.86
N VAL A 511 19.19 23.61 2.80
CA VAL A 511 18.92 23.72 4.23
C VAL A 511 20.18 24.23 4.94
N HIS A 512 20.06 25.36 5.65
CA HIS A 512 21.19 25.90 6.41
C HIS A 512 21.13 25.47 7.87
N VAL A 513 22.04 24.56 8.26
CA VAL A 513 22.17 24.04 9.62
C VAL A 513 23.18 24.87 10.41
N ARG A 514 22.69 25.51 11.47
CA ARG A 514 23.47 26.44 12.29
C ARG A 514 24.42 25.72 13.23
N ARG A 515 25.54 26.36 13.61
CA ARG A 515 26.48 25.80 14.60
C ARG A 515 26.00 25.89 16.04
N ILE A 516 25.31 26.98 16.37
CA ILE A 516 24.84 27.33 17.71
C ILE A 516 23.36 27.70 17.58
N PRO A 517 22.50 27.30 18.53
CA PRO A 517 21.11 27.75 18.55
C PRO A 517 21.06 29.27 18.73
N GLU A 518 20.21 29.94 17.95
CA GLU A 518 19.85 31.33 18.21
C GLU A 518 18.67 31.31 19.19
N ALA A 519 18.69 32.18 20.20
CA ALA A 519 17.53 32.30 21.08
C ALA A 519 16.34 32.78 20.23
N PRO A 520 15.19 32.09 20.23
CA PRO A 520 14.06 32.51 19.43
C PRO A 520 13.58 33.88 19.95
N GLU A 521 13.77 34.94 19.15
CA GLU A 521 13.27 36.28 19.46
C GLU A 521 11.75 36.33 19.24
N PHE A 522 10.98 35.92 20.25
CA PHE A 522 9.54 36.13 20.26
C PHE A 522 9.18 37.22 21.26
N ARG A 523 9.10 38.47 20.78
CA ARG A 523 8.39 39.55 21.48
C ARG A 523 6.98 39.65 20.93
N ARG A 524 5.98 39.37 21.76
CA ARG A 524 4.57 39.61 21.45
C ARG A 524 4.13 40.92 22.09
N GLU A 525 3.43 41.75 21.33
CA GLU A 525 2.72 42.90 21.90
C GLU A 525 1.44 42.42 22.62
N PRO A 526 1.17 42.81 23.87
CA PRO A 526 0.04 42.31 24.65
C PRO A 526 -1.34 42.47 24.00
N GLU A 527 -1.51 43.52 23.19
CA GLU A 527 -2.76 43.84 22.47
C GLU A 527 -2.72 43.47 20.97
N GLY A 528 -1.62 42.87 20.51
CA GLY A 528 -1.41 42.50 19.11
C GLY A 528 -2.04 41.15 18.72
N PRO A 529 -1.98 40.81 17.41
CA PRO A 529 -2.50 39.55 16.89
C PRO A 529 -1.91 38.33 17.60
N PHE A 530 -2.60 37.19 17.58
CA PHE A 530 -2.02 35.94 18.08
C PHE A 530 -0.75 35.60 17.29
N TYR A 531 -0.83 35.61 15.96
CA TYR A 531 0.32 35.70 15.07
C TYR A 531 -0.08 36.36 13.75
N THR A 532 0.87 37.05 13.11
CA THR A 532 0.67 37.58 11.75
C THR A 532 1.10 36.53 10.72
N PRO A 533 0.26 36.20 9.72
CA PRO A 533 0.64 35.26 8.67
C PRO A 533 1.88 35.73 7.91
N ARG A 534 2.77 34.78 7.61
CA ARG A 534 3.96 34.99 6.76
C ARG A 534 3.91 34.16 5.48
N MET A 535 3.06 33.15 5.48
CA MET A 535 2.83 32.24 4.35
C MET A 535 1.36 32.32 3.93
N GLN A 536 1.03 31.82 2.74
CA GLN A 536 -0.34 31.70 2.25
C GLN A 536 -0.70 30.23 1.97
N TRP A 537 -1.99 29.93 2.06
CA TRP A 537 -2.50 28.65 1.56
C TRP A 537 -2.32 28.56 0.04
N GLY A 538 -1.86 27.39 -0.40
CA GLY A 538 -1.66 27.01 -1.79
C GLY A 538 -1.45 25.51 -1.86
N GLU A 539 -1.30 24.96 -3.06
CA GLU A 539 -1.26 23.50 -3.26
C GLU A 539 -0.18 22.80 -2.41
N ALA A 540 1.04 23.35 -2.36
CA ALA A 540 2.12 22.81 -1.54
C ALA A 540 1.78 22.77 -0.04
N ALA A 541 1.11 23.81 0.47
CA ALA A 541 0.69 23.89 1.88
C ALA A 541 -0.47 22.93 2.18
N GLU A 542 -1.40 22.71 1.24
CA GLU A 542 -2.47 21.73 1.38
C GLU A 542 -1.93 20.30 1.31
N ASN A 543 -1.00 20.03 0.40
CA ASN A 543 -0.38 18.70 0.26
C ASN A 543 0.43 18.34 1.51
N LEU A 544 1.18 19.29 2.08
CA LEU A 544 1.90 19.06 3.34
C LEU A 544 0.94 18.92 4.53
N PHE A 545 -0.19 19.65 4.57
CA PHE A 545 -1.21 19.45 5.61
C PHE A 545 -1.79 18.03 5.55
N ALA A 546 -2.16 17.56 4.36
CA ALA A 546 -2.64 16.20 4.16
C ALA A 546 -1.58 15.17 4.60
N PHE A 547 -0.32 15.35 4.17
CA PHE A 547 0.77 14.45 4.57
C PHE A 547 1.02 14.46 6.09
N PHE A 548 0.92 15.62 6.75
CA PHE A 548 0.98 15.72 8.21
C PHE A 548 -0.14 14.93 8.88
N VAL A 549 -1.38 15.08 8.43
CA VAL A 549 -2.53 14.33 8.98
C VAL A 549 -2.32 12.83 8.77
N TYR A 550 -1.85 12.41 7.60
CA TYR A 550 -1.52 11.02 7.35
C TYR A 550 -0.46 10.49 8.31
N HIS A 551 0.68 11.18 8.40
CA HIS A 551 1.84 10.72 9.17
C HIS A 551 1.54 10.67 10.67
N LEU A 552 0.73 11.61 11.18
CA LEU A 552 0.33 11.64 12.59
C LEU A 552 -0.47 10.39 13.01
N PHE A 553 -1.27 9.84 12.09
CA PHE A 553 -2.18 8.72 12.34
C PHE A 553 -1.74 7.40 11.68
N ALA A 554 -0.62 7.37 10.95
CA ALA A 554 -0.24 6.28 10.05
C ALA A 554 -0.19 4.90 10.73
N GLU A 555 0.26 4.85 11.98
CA GLU A 555 0.41 3.63 12.79
C GLU A 555 -0.84 3.25 13.61
N LEU A 556 -1.96 3.99 13.52
CA LEU A 556 -3.20 3.59 14.19
C LEU A 556 -4.06 2.72 13.27
N GLU A 557 -4.48 1.56 13.79
CA GLU A 557 -5.33 0.63 13.07
C GLU A 557 -6.83 0.80 13.42
N PRO A 558 -7.76 0.49 12.49
CA PRO A 558 -9.19 0.58 12.75
C PRO A 558 -9.62 -0.14 14.03
N GLY A 559 -10.33 0.60 14.90
CA GLY A 559 -10.77 0.09 16.21
C GLY A 559 -9.81 0.41 17.36
N GLU A 560 -8.58 0.85 17.08
CA GLU A 560 -7.67 1.38 18.11
C GLU A 560 -8.06 2.80 18.52
N THR A 561 -7.82 3.12 19.78
CA THR A 561 -8.04 4.45 20.35
C THR A 561 -6.84 4.87 21.19
N VAL A 562 -6.48 6.14 21.11
CA VAL A 562 -5.54 6.79 22.02
C VAL A 562 -6.29 7.69 23.00
N ARG A 563 -5.67 7.93 24.16
CA ARG A 563 -6.29 8.66 25.27
C ARG A 563 -6.76 10.07 24.88
N ASP A 564 -5.94 10.79 24.12
CA ASP A 564 -6.20 12.16 23.69
C ASP A 564 -5.32 12.55 22.51
N LEU A 565 -5.67 13.63 21.78
CA LEU A 565 -4.88 14.11 20.64
C LEU A 565 -3.46 14.53 21.06
N GLY A 566 -3.30 14.98 22.31
CA GLY A 566 -2.01 15.35 22.88
C GLY A 566 -1.02 14.17 22.93
N VAL A 567 -1.48 12.92 22.98
CA VAL A 567 -0.61 11.74 22.86
C VAL A 567 0.07 11.69 21.49
N LEU A 568 -0.68 11.95 20.41
CA LEU A 568 -0.14 11.92 19.04
C LEU A 568 0.76 13.12 18.78
N ILE A 569 0.35 14.32 19.22
CA ILE A 569 1.11 15.55 18.99
C ILE A 569 2.46 15.54 19.74
N ARG A 570 2.55 14.90 20.92
CA ARG A 570 3.81 14.82 21.68
C ARG A 570 4.74 13.68 21.23
N ASP A 571 4.33 12.85 20.28
CA ASP A 571 5.21 11.81 19.76
C ASP A 571 6.09 12.36 18.62
N PRO A 572 7.42 12.51 18.82
CA PRO A 572 8.32 13.04 17.82
C PRO A 572 8.43 12.15 16.56
N LYS A 573 8.09 10.86 16.67
CA LYS A 573 8.05 9.94 15.52
C LYS A 573 6.82 10.17 14.66
N ARG A 574 5.69 10.58 15.23
CA ARG A 574 4.43 10.80 14.50
C ARG A 574 4.25 12.24 14.05
N ASN A 575 4.61 13.19 14.90
CA ASN A 575 4.45 14.61 14.64
C ASN A 575 5.65 15.16 13.87
N LEU A 576 5.50 15.33 12.55
CA LEU A 576 6.49 16.00 11.68
C LEU A 576 6.89 17.39 12.19
N PHE A 577 5.97 18.06 12.90
CA PHE A 577 6.16 19.40 13.46
C PHE A 577 6.63 19.40 14.91
N TYR A 578 6.97 18.25 15.49
CA TYR A 578 7.51 18.20 16.85
C TYR A 578 8.74 19.10 16.96
N ASP A 579 8.69 20.04 17.91
CA ASP A 579 9.69 21.08 18.17
C ASP A 579 10.07 21.90 16.92
N TYR A 580 9.14 22.08 15.97
CA TYR A 580 9.39 22.78 14.71
C TYR A 580 9.89 24.22 14.93
N LEU A 581 9.35 24.91 15.94
CA LEU A 581 9.72 26.28 16.29
C LEU A 581 10.89 26.38 17.30
N GLY A 582 11.42 25.25 17.79
CA GLY A 582 12.46 25.23 18.82
C GLY A 582 11.99 25.73 20.19
N LEU A 583 10.69 25.53 20.49
CA LEU A 583 10.03 26.02 21.71
C LEU A 583 9.56 24.90 22.64
N SER A 584 9.59 23.66 22.17
CA SER A 584 9.07 22.45 22.84
C SER A 584 7.67 22.61 23.43
N HIS A 585 6.87 23.51 22.84
CA HIS A 585 5.56 23.91 23.36
C HIS A 585 4.52 22.78 23.31
N GLU A 586 4.76 21.76 22.47
CA GLU A 586 3.95 20.56 22.35
C GLU A 586 3.85 19.80 23.68
N GLU A 587 4.89 19.85 24.52
CA GLU A 587 4.91 19.17 25.83
C GLU A 587 3.85 19.70 26.80
N ASP A 588 3.50 20.98 26.68
CA ASP A 588 2.52 21.66 27.52
C ASP A 588 1.07 21.60 26.96
N LEU A 589 0.88 21.03 25.77
CA LEU A 589 -0.43 20.97 25.11
C LEU A 589 -1.31 19.85 25.67
N VAL A 590 -2.35 20.24 26.42
CA VAL A 590 -3.46 19.35 26.79
C VAL A 590 -4.57 19.49 25.75
N LEU A 591 -4.63 18.54 24.81
CA LEU A 591 -5.58 18.55 23.68
C LEU A 591 -6.62 17.44 23.83
N ARG A 592 -7.84 17.82 24.22
CA ARG A 592 -9.00 16.92 24.32
C ARG A 592 -10.14 17.42 23.43
N PRO A 593 -9.97 17.36 22.09
CA PRO A 593 -11.02 17.77 21.18
C PRO A 593 -12.21 16.81 21.26
N ASP A 594 -13.42 17.31 21.03
CA ASP A 594 -14.53 16.48 20.57
C ASP A 594 -14.47 16.26 19.04
N CYS A 595 -15.46 15.56 18.47
CA CYS A 595 -15.49 15.28 17.03
C CYS A 595 -15.47 16.54 16.16
N ALA A 596 -16.08 17.64 16.61
CA ALA A 596 -16.12 18.90 15.88
C ALA A 596 -14.82 19.68 16.02
N ASP A 597 -14.18 19.62 17.19
CA ASP A 597 -12.91 20.30 17.46
C ASP A 597 -11.74 19.69 16.68
N LEU A 598 -11.70 18.36 16.54
CA LEU A 598 -10.54 17.63 16.01
C LEU A 598 -10.03 18.19 14.66
N PRO A 599 -10.87 18.37 13.62
CA PRO A 599 -10.40 18.94 12.36
C PRO A 599 -9.86 20.36 12.49
N TYR A 600 -10.53 21.20 13.29
CA TYR A 600 -10.09 22.59 13.50
C TYR A 600 -8.78 22.64 14.30
N PHE A 601 -8.60 21.77 15.28
CA PHE A 601 -7.36 21.69 16.08
C PHE A 601 -6.18 21.28 15.21
N LEU A 602 -6.33 20.25 14.39
CA LEU A 602 -5.28 19.82 13.45
C LEU A 602 -4.91 20.92 12.46
N ARG A 603 -5.93 21.57 11.89
CA ARG A 603 -5.75 22.66 10.91
C ARG A 603 -5.13 23.90 11.55
N ALA A 604 -5.56 24.30 12.74
CA ALA A 604 -5.03 25.44 13.48
C ALA A 604 -3.60 25.19 13.96
N TYR A 605 -3.30 23.98 14.45
CA TYR A 605 -1.95 23.57 14.83
C TYR A 605 -0.99 23.67 13.64
N TYR A 606 -1.36 23.08 12.50
CA TYR A 606 -0.55 23.18 11.29
C TYR A 606 -0.39 24.64 10.81
N ALA A 607 -1.48 25.41 10.78
CA ALA A 607 -1.45 26.81 10.34
C ALA A 607 -0.56 27.67 11.22
N TYR A 608 -0.61 27.47 12.54
CA TYR A 608 0.25 28.14 13.51
C TYR A 608 1.72 27.80 13.28
N GLN A 609 2.06 26.51 13.20
CA GLN A 609 3.43 26.05 12.97
C GLN A 609 4.01 26.64 11.68
N ARG A 610 3.20 26.74 10.62
CA ARG A 610 3.61 27.26 9.30
C ARG A 610 3.41 28.76 9.11
N SER A 611 2.90 29.49 10.10
CA SER A 611 2.52 30.91 9.99
C SER A 611 1.57 31.19 8.80
N LEU A 612 0.56 30.33 8.59
CA LEU A 612 -0.49 30.46 7.58
C LEU A 612 -1.72 31.20 8.14
N PRO A 613 -2.51 31.91 7.32
CA PRO A 613 -3.77 32.49 7.78
C PRO A 613 -4.74 31.41 8.24
N PHE A 614 -5.46 31.67 9.32
CA PHE A 614 -6.49 30.78 9.85
C PHE A 614 -7.69 31.61 10.31
N ALA A 615 -8.87 31.21 9.85
CA ALA A 615 -10.13 31.85 10.20
C ALA A 615 -11.24 30.81 10.34
N TYR A 616 -12.20 31.10 11.21
CA TYR A 616 -13.37 30.27 11.48
C TYR A 616 -14.53 31.14 11.94
N ARG A 617 -15.76 30.66 11.79
CA ARG A 617 -16.97 31.43 12.09
C ARG A 617 -17.80 30.83 13.19
N ARG A 618 -18.61 31.70 13.81
CA ARG A 618 -19.70 31.28 14.69
C ARG A 618 -20.88 30.85 13.83
N CYS A 619 -21.41 29.67 14.09
CA CYS A 619 -22.55 29.15 13.35
C CYS A 619 -23.70 28.82 14.29
N SER A 620 -24.92 28.98 13.79
CA SER A 620 -26.12 28.58 14.50
C SER A 620 -26.19 27.06 14.60
N ARG A 621 -26.89 26.58 15.64
CA ARG A 621 -27.30 25.18 15.69
C ARG A 621 -28.44 24.99 14.69
N GLY A 622 -28.29 24.04 13.78
CA GLY A 622 -29.37 23.62 12.88
C GLY A 622 -30.56 23.09 13.65
N ARG A 623 -31.77 23.35 13.14
CA ARG A 623 -33.04 22.85 13.65
C ARG A 623 -33.88 22.26 12.52
N GLU A 624 -34.89 21.46 12.82
CA GLU A 624 -35.88 21.01 11.82
C GLU A 624 -36.40 22.20 10.97
N GLY A 625 -36.28 22.07 9.64
CA GLY A 625 -36.66 23.11 8.68
C GLY A 625 -35.78 24.37 8.67
N ARG A 626 -34.72 24.44 9.49
CA ARG A 626 -33.78 25.58 9.59
C ARG A 626 -32.33 25.08 9.63
N PRO A 627 -31.65 24.97 8.48
CA PRO A 627 -30.28 24.48 8.44
C PRO A 627 -29.29 25.42 9.16
N PRO A 628 -28.14 24.89 9.63
CA PRO A 628 -27.08 25.71 10.22
C PRO A 628 -26.64 26.83 9.28
N ARG A 629 -26.41 28.02 9.83
CA ARG A 629 -25.84 29.16 9.12
C ARG A 629 -24.73 29.79 9.94
N CYS A 630 -23.65 30.17 9.28
CA CYS A 630 -22.58 30.92 9.91
C CYS A 630 -22.90 32.41 9.78
N THR A 631 -22.92 33.15 10.88
CA THR A 631 -23.32 34.57 10.90
C THR A 631 -22.35 35.39 11.72
N GLY A 632 -22.04 36.60 11.25
CA GLY A 632 -21.14 37.53 11.93
C GLY A 632 -19.73 37.54 11.36
N GLU A 633 -18.87 38.38 11.94
CA GLU A 633 -17.47 38.48 11.55
C GLU A 633 -16.71 37.18 11.89
N ALA A 634 -15.82 36.78 10.99
CA ALA A 634 -14.96 35.63 11.21
C ALA A 634 -13.96 35.92 12.33
N LEU A 635 -13.74 34.94 13.20
CA LEU A 635 -12.63 34.95 14.14
C LEU A 635 -11.39 34.46 13.42
N THR A 636 -10.25 35.08 13.71
CA THR A 636 -9.01 34.84 12.98
C THR A 636 -7.80 34.74 13.90
N ASN A 637 -6.66 34.32 13.35
CA ASN A 637 -5.37 34.41 14.05
C ASN A 637 -4.88 35.87 14.26
N LEU A 638 -5.54 36.86 13.65
CA LEU A 638 -5.25 38.28 13.86
C LEU A 638 -5.92 38.84 15.13
N ASP A 639 -6.90 38.11 15.69
CA ASP A 639 -7.55 38.55 16.91
C ASP A 639 -6.60 38.41 18.12
N PRO A 640 -6.64 39.36 19.07
CA PRO A 640 -5.84 39.27 20.28
C PRO A 640 -6.24 38.03 21.10
N THR A 641 -5.24 37.31 21.61
CA THR A 641 -5.41 36.13 22.46
C THR A 641 -4.71 36.34 23.82
N PRO A 642 -5.31 35.96 24.96
CA PRO A 642 -4.65 36.06 26.27
C PRO A 642 -3.37 35.21 26.35
N GLY A 643 -2.33 35.71 27.00
CA GLY A 643 -1.06 35.00 27.21
C GLY A 643 0.14 35.93 27.15
N GLN A 644 1.20 35.62 27.90
CA GLN A 644 2.45 36.41 27.92
C GLN A 644 3.55 35.81 27.03
N SER A 645 3.35 34.58 26.57
CA SER A 645 4.28 33.84 25.71
C SER A 645 3.52 33.03 24.65
N LEU A 646 4.23 32.53 23.64
CA LEU A 646 3.63 31.63 22.64
C LEU A 646 3.13 30.32 23.28
N GLN A 647 3.88 29.76 24.23
CA GLN A 647 3.50 28.54 24.96
C GLN A 647 2.17 28.70 25.71
N THR A 648 1.87 29.90 26.21
CA THR A 648 0.62 30.17 26.94
C THR A 648 -0.52 30.64 26.04
N SER A 649 -0.20 31.28 24.90
CA SER A 649 -1.20 31.86 23.99
C SER A 649 -1.85 30.81 23.10
N PHE A 650 -1.10 29.83 22.60
CA PHE A 650 -1.66 28.83 21.69
C PHE A 650 -2.72 27.91 22.36
N PRO A 651 -2.53 27.42 23.59
CA PRO A 651 -3.60 26.72 24.32
C PRO A 651 -4.84 27.60 24.57
N ALA A 652 -4.67 28.90 24.80
CA ALA A 652 -5.80 29.83 24.91
C ALA A 652 -6.55 30.00 23.58
N TYR A 653 -5.81 30.03 22.46
CA TYR A 653 -6.37 30.09 21.12
C TYR A 653 -7.19 28.84 20.78
N LEU A 654 -6.66 27.64 21.05
CA LEU A 654 -7.38 26.38 20.85
C LEU A 654 -8.63 26.29 21.73
N ARG A 655 -8.57 26.74 23.00
CA ARG A 655 -9.77 26.84 23.85
C ARG A 655 -10.81 27.80 23.28
N ARG A 656 -10.40 28.91 22.66
CA ARG A 656 -11.33 29.83 21.99
C ARG A 656 -12.02 29.16 20.80
N ILE A 657 -11.28 28.38 20.00
CA ILE A 657 -11.84 27.56 18.92
C ILE A 657 -12.89 26.61 19.50
N ALA A 658 -12.54 25.79 20.50
CA ALA A 658 -13.44 24.81 21.09
C ALA A 658 -14.71 25.43 21.71
N ASN A 659 -14.60 26.64 22.28
CA ASN A 659 -15.75 27.38 22.81
C ASN A 659 -16.64 28.01 21.71
N THR A 660 -16.21 27.96 20.45
CA THR A 660 -16.88 28.62 19.33
C THR A 660 -17.44 27.64 18.31
N VAL A 661 -16.62 26.66 17.90
CA VAL A 661 -17.03 25.67 16.91
C VAL A 661 -17.86 24.58 17.58
N HIS A 662 -18.67 23.91 16.77
CA HIS A 662 -19.43 22.75 17.17
C HIS A 662 -19.79 21.97 15.92
N SER A 663 -20.40 20.80 16.05
CA SER A 663 -20.67 19.95 14.88
C SER A 663 -21.54 20.58 13.79
N SER A 664 -22.30 21.66 14.06
CA SER A 664 -23.02 22.38 13.00
C SER A 664 -22.13 23.29 12.14
N SER A 665 -20.92 23.63 12.59
CA SER A 665 -19.99 24.53 11.89
C SER A 665 -19.54 23.95 10.54
N MET A 666 -19.49 22.62 10.44
CA MET A 666 -19.17 21.88 9.21
C MET A 666 -20.41 21.43 8.42
N ARG A 667 -21.63 21.71 8.89
CA ARG A 667 -22.90 21.14 8.36
C ARG A 667 -23.84 22.18 7.75
N THR A 668 -23.33 23.38 7.46
CA THR A 668 -24.04 24.36 6.63
C THR A 668 -24.46 23.77 5.30
N LEU A 669 -25.42 24.43 4.63
CA LEU A 669 -25.89 24.02 3.32
C LEU A 669 -24.73 23.98 2.29
N PRO A 670 -24.82 23.10 1.27
CA PRO A 670 -23.76 22.94 0.28
C PRO A 670 -23.28 24.24 -0.36
N ASP A 671 -24.21 25.11 -0.76
CA ASP A 671 -23.91 26.35 -1.49
C ASP A 671 -23.59 27.55 -0.58
N ASP A 672 -23.51 27.37 0.74
CA ASP A 672 -23.28 28.46 1.70
C ASP A 672 -21.81 28.95 1.64
N GLU A 673 -21.60 30.09 0.99
CA GLU A 673 -20.27 30.73 0.88
C GLU A 673 -19.79 31.36 2.20
N ASP A 674 -20.70 31.59 3.15
CA ASP A 674 -20.35 32.06 4.49
C ASP A 674 -19.93 30.93 5.43
N SER A 675 -19.78 29.70 4.93
CA SER A 675 -19.27 28.57 5.70
C SER A 675 -17.73 28.48 5.74
N ASP A 676 -17.21 27.87 6.81
CA ASP A 676 -15.81 27.50 6.97
C ASP A 676 -15.40 26.30 6.10
N ALA A 677 -16.36 25.54 5.56
CA ALA A 677 -16.09 24.36 4.75
C ALA A 677 -17.11 24.19 3.62
N TYR A 678 -16.71 23.49 2.55
CA TYR A 678 -17.51 23.33 1.34
C TYR A 678 -17.39 21.89 0.80
N PRO A 679 -18.42 21.39 0.08
CA PRO A 679 -18.41 20.04 -0.46
C PRO A 679 -17.45 19.88 -1.65
N ILE A 680 -16.83 18.71 -1.75
CA ILE A 680 -15.87 18.34 -2.80
C ILE A 680 -16.43 17.23 -3.71
N GLY A 681 -15.73 16.89 -4.80
CA GLY A 681 -16.08 15.72 -5.62
C GLY A 681 -15.73 14.38 -4.94
N LEU A 682 -16.24 13.27 -5.49
CA LEU A 682 -15.99 11.90 -5.00
C LEU A 682 -14.95 11.20 -5.88
N SER A 683 -13.80 11.83 -6.05
CA SER A 683 -12.67 11.24 -6.77
C SER A 683 -11.57 10.81 -5.80
N ARG A 684 -10.69 9.93 -6.27
CA ARG A 684 -9.50 9.49 -5.55
C ARG A 684 -8.57 10.65 -5.18
N GLU A 685 -8.46 11.63 -6.07
CA GLU A 685 -7.63 12.83 -5.91
C GLU A 685 -8.22 13.81 -4.89
N ALA A 686 -9.53 13.73 -4.67
CA ALA A 686 -10.27 14.57 -3.73
C ALA A 686 -10.32 13.95 -2.31
N LEU A 687 -10.52 12.63 -2.20
CA LEU A 687 -10.64 11.90 -0.92
C LEU A 687 -9.26 11.64 -0.26
N VAL A 688 -8.57 12.72 0.09
CA VAL A 688 -7.22 12.70 0.68
C VAL A 688 -7.24 12.97 2.19
N PRO A 689 -6.15 12.66 2.92
CA PRO A 689 -6.02 13.03 4.32
C PRO A 689 -6.25 14.53 4.57
N GLY A 690 -6.93 14.86 5.67
CA GLY A 690 -7.30 16.23 6.01
C GLY A 690 -8.71 16.65 5.57
N ILE A 691 -9.36 15.88 4.68
CA ILE A 691 -10.76 16.09 4.31
C ILE A 691 -11.68 15.70 5.45
N THR A 692 -12.67 16.53 5.77
CA THR A 692 -13.65 16.22 6.80
C THR A 692 -14.83 15.48 6.21
N PHE A 693 -15.49 14.64 7.00
CA PHE A 693 -16.80 14.12 6.70
C PHE A 693 -17.77 14.58 7.78
N ALA A 694 -18.85 15.24 7.38
CA ALA A 694 -19.88 15.69 8.29
C ALA A 694 -21.14 14.84 8.12
N ASP A 695 -21.54 14.10 9.15
CA ASP A 695 -22.79 13.34 9.11
C ASP A 695 -24.00 14.27 9.33
N PRO A 696 -25.23 13.90 8.95
CA PRO A 696 -26.40 14.77 9.12
C PRO A 696 -26.76 15.05 10.58
N TYR A 697 -26.26 14.25 11.52
CA TYR A 697 -26.67 14.24 12.92
C TYR A 697 -25.69 14.93 13.89
N GLY A 698 -24.55 15.37 13.38
CA GLY A 698 -23.56 16.16 14.11
C GLY A 698 -22.33 15.38 14.57
N HIS A 699 -21.99 14.27 13.91
CA HIS A 699 -20.69 13.63 14.03
C HIS A 699 -19.78 14.08 12.89
N ILE A 700 -18.55 14.49 13.22
CA ILE A 700 -17.56 14.92 12.26
C ILE A 700 -16.36 13.97 12.33
N LEU A 701 -15.89 13.51 11.17
CA LEU A 701 -14.67 12.73 11.02
C LEU A 701 -13.67 13.50 10.15
N ILE A 702 -12.39 13.12 10.21
CA ILE A 702 -11.34 13.61 9.30
C ILE A 702 -10.63 12.43 8.65
N VAL A 703 -10.58 12.39 7.32
CA VAL A 703 -9.84 11.37 6.58
C VAL A 703 -8.38 11.45 6.99
N VAL A 704 -7.78 10.30 7.31
CA VAL A 704 -6.37 10.20 7.71
C VAL A 704 -5.52 9.38 6.77
N ARG A 705 -6.08 8.36 6.11
CA ARG A 705 -5.35 7.60 5.08
C ARG A 705 -6.29 6.89 4.11
N THR A 706 -5.81 6.67 2.89
CA THR A 706 -6.40 5.76 1.90
C THR A 706 -5.48 4.55 1.73
N ILE A 707 -6.06 3.36 1.74
CA ILE A 707 -5.37 2.10 1.48
C ILE A 707 -5.73 1.68 0.05
N PRO A 708 -4.74 1.56 -0.86
CA PRO A 708 -5.02 1.16 -2.23
C PRO A 708 -5.47 -0.30 -2.30
N GLN A 709 -6.32 -0.61 -3.28
CA GLN A 709 -6.83 -1.95 -3.53
C GLN A 709 -5.72 -2.90 -4.04
N ARG A 710 -5.15 -3.72 -3.15
CA ARG A 710 -4.12 -4.73 -3.45
C ARG A 710 -4.70 -6.15 -3.39
N GLY A 711 -4.13 -7.07 -4.16
CA GLY A 711 -4.61 -8.45 -4.18
C GLY A 711 -6.07 -8.55 -4.68
N SER A 712 -6.81 -9.51 -4.13
CA SER A 712 -8.26 -9.66 -4.28
C SER A 712 -9.07 -8.75 -3.35
N GLY A 713 -8.44 -8.21 -2.30
CA GLY A 713 -9.13 -7.41 -1.28
C GLY A 713 -9.52 -6.00 -1.74
N PRO A 714 -10.46 -5.36 -1.02
CA PRO A 714 -10.86 -3.97 -1.26
C PRO A 714 -9.76 -2.99 -0.85
N GLY A 715 -9.78 -1.80 -1.47
CA GLY A 715 -9.14 -0.63 -0.85
C GLY A 715 -9.94 -0.19 0.39
N ALA A 716 -9.38 0.72 1.17
CA ALA A 716 -10.08 1.31 2.32
C ALA A 716 -9.86 2.82 2.43
N LEU A 717 -10.84 3.52 2.98
CA LEU A 717 -10.72 4.90 3.42
C LEU A 717 -10.83 4.92 4.94
N ILE A 718 -9.82 5.47 5.60
CA ILE A 718 -9.73 5.52 7.06
C ILE A 718 -9.87 6.97 7.51
N ALA A 719 -10.72 7.21 8.50
CA ALA A 719 -10.89 8.53 9.12
C ALA A 719 -10.74 8.47 10.64
N ALA A 720 -10.19 9.53 11.21
CA ALA A 720 -10.14 9.75 12.65
C ALA A 720 -11.40 10.49 13.14
N GLU A 721 -11.76 10.20 14.37
CA GLU A 721 -12.78 10.89 15.15
C GLU A 721 -12.25 11.15 16.56
N ALA A 722 -12.84 12.11 17.25
CA ALA A 722 -12.63 12.31 18.68
C ALA A 722 -13.96 12.29 19.44
N GLN A 723 -13.93 11.80 20.67
CA GLN A 723 -15.10 11.66 21.54
C GLN A 723 -15.14 12.79 22.58
N PRO A 724 -16.30 13.08 23.20
CA PRO A 724 -16.41 14.13 24.23
C PRO A 724 -15.50 13.93 25.45
N ASP A 725 -15.11 12.68 25.74
CA ASP A 725 -14.14 12.33 26.79
C ASP A 725 -12.67 12.58 26.39
N GLY A 726 -12.44 12.98 25.13
CA GLY A 726 -11.15 13.26 24.53
C GLY A 726 -10.51 12.08 23.80
N LEU A 727 -11.08 10.87 23.86
CA LEU A 727 -10.53 9.72 23.16
C LEU A 727 -10.50 9.96 21.65
N VAL A 728 -9.38 9.64 21.01
CA VAL A 728 -9.21 9.75 19.55
C VAL A 728 -9.03 8.36 18.98
N GLY A 729 -9.78 8.01 17.95
CA GLY A 729 -9.68 6.70 17.29
C GLY A 729 -9.87 6.82 15.78
N VAL A 730 -9.55 5.74 15.07
CA VAL A 730 -9.73 5.66 13.61
C VAL A 730 -10.80 4.63 13.23
N ARG A 731 -11.48 4.86 12.11
CA ARG A 731 -12.56 4.01 11.56
C ARG A 731 -12.38 3.77 10.09
N THR A 732 -12.82 2.60 9.65
CA THR A 732 -12.98 2.29 8.23
C THR A 732 -14.27 2.91 7.70
N PHE A 733 -14.23 3.40 6.46
CA PHE A 733 -15.41 3.88 5.74
C PHE A 733 -16.43 2.75 5.55
N SER A 734 -17.66 3.01 6.01
CA SER A 734 -18.81 2.14 5.86
C SER A 734 -20.09 2.96 6.05
N ALA A 735 -21.22 2.43 5.59
CA ALA A 735 -22.52 3.08 5.79
C ALA A 735 -22.95 3.21 7.26
N GLY A 736 -22.38 2.40 8.17
CA GLY A 736 -22.57 2.51 9.61
C GLY A 736 -21.69 3.59 10.27
N SER A 737 -20.48 3.82 9.74
CA SER A 737 -19.54 4.82 10.28
C SER A 737 -19.72 6.21 9.66
N PHE A 738 -20.15 6.28 8.40
CA PHE A 738 -20.29 7.52 7.60
C PHE A 738 -21.75 7.69 7.18
N VAL A 739 -22.58 8.21 8.09
CA VAL A 739 -24.00 8.40 7.78
C VAL A 739 -24.16 9.57 6.82
N PHE A 740 -24.90 9.36 5.73
CA PHE A 740 -25.10 10.33 4.66
C PHE A 740 -26.58 10.48 4.32
N ASP A 741 -26.99 11.71 4.03
CA ASP A 741 -28.33 12.07 3.57
C ASP A 741 -28.20 13.04 2.36
N PRO A 742 -28.62 12.64 1.14
CA PRO A 742 -28.50 13.45 -0.06
C PRO A 742 -29.45 14.65 -0.09
N ASP A 743 -30.53 14.67 0.71
CA ASP A 743 -31.56 15.72 0.62
C ASP A 743 -31.05 17.09 1.08
N THR A 744 -30.05 17.13 1.96
CA THR A 744 -29.41 18.33 2.52
C THR A 744 -30.32 19.39 3.15
N LYS A 745 -31.62 19.11 3.33
CA LYS A 745 -32.62 20.09 3.79
C LYS A 745 -32.33 20.63 5.19
N SER A 746 -31.86 19.76 6.08
CA SER A 746 -31.61 20.09 7.50
C SER A 746 -30.12 20.33 7.81
N ALA A 747 -29.21 19.80 7.00
CA ALA A 747 -27.77 19.91 7.15
C ALA A 747 -27.09 19.49 5.83
N GLY A 748 -25.99 20.15 5.44
CA GLY A 748 -25.15 19.66 4.35
C GLY A 748 -24.22 18.57 4.85
N ALA A 749 -24.62 17.30 4.72
CA ALA A 749 -23.80 16.13 5.06
C ALA A 749 -22.79 15.79 3.95
N GLY A 750 -21.77 14.97 4.22
CA GLY A 750 -20.81 14.50 3.22
C GLY A 750 -19.38 14.98 3.43
N PHE A 751 -18.52 14.72 2.45
CA PHE A 751 -17.11 15.09 2.45
C PHE A 751 -16.92 16.58 2.18
N LYS A 752 -16.07 17.24 2.97
CA LYS A 752 -15.84 18.68 2.90
C LYS A 752 -14.37 19.03 3.07
N ALA A 753 -13.96 20.05 2.35
CA ALA A 753 -12.67 20.70 2.55
C ALA A 753 -12.86 22.02 3.32
N PHE A 754 -11.85 22.43 4.08
CA PHE A 754 -11.81 23.79 4.66
C PHE A 754 -11.77 24.82 3.53
N ARG A 755 -12.62 25.85 3.62
CA ARG A 755 -12.66 26.95 2.66
C ARG A 755 -11.31 27.68 2.69
N PRO A 756 -10.63 27.86 1.53
CA PRO A 756 -9.36 28.58 1.50
C PRO A 756 -9.51 30.00 2.01
N VAL A 757 -8.49 30.46 2.76
CA VAL A 757 -8.40 31.81 3.28
C VAL A 757 -7.10 32.47 2.86
N HIS A 758 -7.16 33.77 2.62
CA HIS A 758 -6.03 34.57 2.14
C HIS A 758 -5.82 35.77 3.06
N TYR A 759 -4.57 36.01 3.46
CA TYR A 759 -4.19 37.21 4.21
C TYR A 759 -3.87 38.36 3.26
N ASP A 760 -4.55 39.50 3.40
CA ASP A 760 -4.20 40.74 2.73
C ASP A 760 -3.32 41.59 3.65
N ALA A 761 -2.04 41.70 3.31
CA ALA A 761 -1.07 42.45 4.11
C ALA A 761 -1.28 43.98 4.05
N ASN A 762 -1.93 44.51 3.00
CA ASN A 762 -2.19 45.95 2.88
C ASN A 762 -3.37 46.35 3.77
N GLU A 763 -4.40 45.51 3.83
CA GLU A 763 -5.58 45.75 4.65
C GLU A 763 -5.44 45.20 6.08
N GLY A 764 -4.49 44.30 6.32
CA GLY A 764 -4.36 43.60 7.59
C GLY A 764 -5.57 42.71 7.89
N SER A 765 -6.16 42.10 6.86
CA SER A 765 -7.41 41.33 6.95
C SER A 765 -7.27 39.92 6.37
N ILE A 766 -8.16 39.00 6.78
CA ILE A 766 -8.23 37.64 6.20
C ILE A 766 -9.58 37.49 5.49
N ARG A 767 -9.53 37.00 4.24
CA ARG A 767 -10.69 36.82 3.38
C ARG A 767 -10.85 35.36 2.97
N PHE A 768 -12.09 34.91 2.84
CA PHE A 768 -12.43 33.57 2.37
C PHE A 768 -12.63 33.56 0.86
N SER A 769 -12.25 32.46 0.21
CA SER A 769 -12.47 32.27 -1.23
C SER A 769 -13.91 31.87 -1.53
N PRO A 770 -14.57 32.52 -2.52
CA PRO A 770 -15.88 32.08 -3.00
C PRO A 770 -15.77 30.77 -3.77
N ASN A 771 -16.86 30.01 -3.89
CA ASN A 771 -16.88 28.66 -4.49
C ASN A 771 -16.29 28.64 -5.90
N HIS A 772 -16.61 29.65 -6.73
CA HIS A 772 -16.14 29.73 -8.12
C HIS A 772 -14.64 29.98 -8.26
N ALA A 773 -13.97 30.46 -7.19
CA ALA A 773 -12.53 30.69 -7.20
C ALA A 773 -11.72 29.48 -6.73
N ILE A 774 -12.39 28.43 -6.23
CA ILE A 774 -11.75 27.21 -5.73
C ILE A 774 -11.62 26.22 -6.91
N THR A 775 -10.39 25.88 -7.27
CA THR A 775 -10.07 25.02 -8.42
C THR A 775 -9.21 23.81 -8.00
N GLY A 776 -8.93 22.92 -8.96
CA GLY A 776 -8.11 21.73 -8.74
C GLY A 776 -8.88 20.54 -8.17
N PRO A 777 -8.17 19.52 -7.63
CA PRO A 777 -8.80 18.29 -7.14
C PRO A 777 -9.81 18.49 -5.98
N LEU A 778 -9.68 19.60 -5.26
CA LEU A 778 -10.60 19.99 -4.19
C LEU A 778 -11.58 21.08 -4.63
N ALA A 779 -11.84 21.25 -5.93
CA ALA A 779 -12.84 22.21 -6.39
C ALA A 779 -14.22 21.96 -5.74
N PHE A 780 -14.97 23.04 -5.55
CA PHE A 780 -16.35 22.95 -5.07
C PHE A 780 -17.17 22.05 -5.98
N SER A 781 -17.91 21.10 -5.40
CA SER A 781 -18.76 20.18 -6.15
C SER A 781 -20.03 19.80 -5.40
N ARG A 782 -21.12 19.66 -6.15
CA ARG A 782 -22.40 19.12 -5.65
C ARG A 782 -22.59 17.63 -5.95
N GLU A 783 -21.60 16.99 -6.56
CA GLU A 783 -21.66 15.60 -7.03
C GLU A 783 -22.20 14.63 -5.97
N GLN A 784 -21.81 14.81 -4.71
CA GLN A 784 -22.19 13.92 -3.60
C GLN A 784 -23.69 13.84 -3.37
N TYR A 785 -24.44 14.87 -3.77
CA TYR A 785 -25.87 15.02 -3.54
C TYR A 785 -26.70 14.59 -4.76
N GLU A 786 -26.05 14.09 -5.82
CA GLU A 786 -26.71 13.64 -7.03
C GLU A 786 -27.07 12.15 -6.93
N GLY A 787 -28.37 11.86 -6.85
CA GLY A 787 -28.89 10.50 -6.82
C GLY A 787 -29.31 10.07 -5.40
N SER A 788 -29.28 8.77 -5.17
CA SER A 788 -29.66 8.16 -3.91
C SER A 788 -28.49 8.11 -2.91
N ARG A 789 -28.80 7.77 -1.66
CA ARG A 789 -27.79 7.45 -0.64
C ARG A 789 -26.87 6.30 -1.09
N GLU A 790 -27.40 5.34 -1.84
CA GLU A 790 -26.63 4.20 -2.33
C GLU A 790 -25.63 4.63 -3.41
N ASP A 791 -26.05 5.50 -4.34
CA ASP A 791 -25.18 6.06 -5.38
C ASP A 791 -23.98 6.80 -4.77
N PHE A 792 -24.16 7.47 -3.63
CA PHE A 792 -23.06 8.09 -2.87
C PHE A 792 -22.03 7.04 -2.41
N PHE A 793 -22.47 5.97 -1.74
CA PHE A 793 -21.56 4.93 -1.26
C PHE A 793 -20.86 4.21 -2.42
N ASP A 794 -21.57 3.94 -3.52
CA ASP A 794 -20.99 3.32 -4.71
C ASP A 794 -19.89 4.19 -5.34
N ARG A 795 -20.10 5.52 -5.42
CA ARG A 795 -19.07 6.44 -5.93
C ARG A 795 -17.84 6.46 -5.04
N VAL A 796 -18.02 6.48 -3.73
CA VAL A 796 -16.90 6.42 -2.77
C VAL A 796 -16.17 5.08 -2.85
N ASP A 797 -16.91 3.96 -2.88
CA ASP A 797 -16.32 2.63 -2.99
C ASP A 797 -15.53 2.47 -4.30
N ARG A 798 -15.99 3.04 -5.42
CA ARG A 798 -15.22 3.09 -6.69
C ARG A 798 -13.96 3.96 -6.60
N ALA A 799 -14.04 5.09 -5.91
CA ALA A 799 -12.87 5.95 -5.70
C ALA A 799 -11.78 5.21 -4.89
N ILE A 800 -12.19 4.43 -3.89
CA ILE A 800 -11.33 3.64 -3.01
C ILE A 800 -10.82 2.35 -3.71
N SER A 801 -11.72 1.63 -4.38
CA SER A 801 -11.52 0.34 -5.06
C SER A 801 -11.89 0.45 -6.55
N PRO A 802 -10.96 0.87 -7.43
CA PRO A 802 -11.26 1.10 -8.84
C PRO A 802 -11.60 -0.17 -9.60
N ARG A 803 -11.01 -1.30 -9.20
CA ARG A 803 -11.36 -2.60 -9.78
C ARG A 803 -12.62 -3.11 -9.08
N ARG A 804 -13.59 -3.57 -9.86
CA ARG A 804 -14.80 -4.19 -9.32
C ARG A 804 -14.43 -5.38 -8.43
N LEU A 805 -15.04 -5.43 -7.25
CA LEU A 805 -14.90 -6.53 -6.30
C LEU A 805 -15.85 -7.67 -6.68
N GLY A 806 -15.48 -8.89 -6.28
CA GLY A 806 -16.42 -10.00 -6.25
C GLY A 806 -17.49 -9.74 -5.18
N ALA A 807 -18.69 -10.29 -5.38
CA ALA A 807 -19.77 -10.12 -4.40
C ALA A 807 -19.42 -10.73 -3.03
N VAL A 808 -18.61 -11.79 -2.99
CA VAL A 808 -18.13 -12.39 -1.74
C VAL A 808 -17.19 -11.45 -0.99
N ASP A 809 -16.21 -10.83 -1.66
CA ASP A 809 -15.28 -9.91 -1.01
C ASP A 809 -16.01 -8.68 -0.44
N GLU A 810 -17.00 -8.18 -1.17
CA GLU A 810 -17.85 -7.09 -0.71
C GLU A 810 -18.73 -7.50 0.49
N LEU A 811 -19.23 -8.74 0.52
CA LEU A 811 -19.92 -9.30 1.67
C LEU A 811 -19.00 -9.33 2.90
N LEU A 812 -17.78 -9.86 2.74
CA LEU A 812 -16.80 -9.95 3.84
C LEU A 812 -16.46 -8.57 4.39
N ARG A 813 -16.25 -7.57 3.53
CA ARG A 813 -16.01 -6.16 3.93
C ARG A 813 -17.13 -5.61 4.83
N ARG A 814 -18.38 -5.96 4.53
CA ARG A 814 -19.55 -5.52 5.31
C ARG A 814 -19.64 -6.24 6.65
N VAL A 815 -19.29 -7.52 6.69
CA VAL A 815 -19.20 -8.29 7.95
C VAL A 815 -18.04 -7.77 8.81
N ASP A 816 -16.90 -7.41 8.22
CA ASP A 816 -15.78 -6.79 8.93
C ASP A 816 -16.20 -5.45 9.57
N ALA A 817 -16.93 -4.61 8.83
CA ALA A 817 -17.46 -3.35 9.35
C ALA A 817 -18.50 -3.54 10.48
N LEU A 818 -19.31 -4.60 10.40
CA LEU A 818 -20.22 -5.01 11.47
C LEU A 818 -19.43 -5.45 12.71
N GLU A 819 -18.43 -6.31 12.55
CA GLU A 819 -17.58 -6.77 13.65
C GLU A 819 -16.86 -5.61 14.34
N GLU A 820 -16.29 -4.68 13.55
CA GLU A 820 -15.68 -3.44 14.06
C GLU A 820 -16.67 -2.64 14.92
N SER A 821 -17.92 -2.51 14.46
CA SER A 821 -18.99 -1.79 15.17
C SER A 821 -19.36 -2.49 16.49
N VAL A 822 -19.45 -3.82 16.49
CA VAL A 822 -19.76 -4.62 17.69
C VAL A 822 -18.62 -4.53 18.71
N ARG A 823 -17.35 -4.68 18.27
CA ARG A 823 -16.18 -4.62 19.17
C ARG A 823 -16.08 -3.29 19.91
N ARG A 824 -16.35 -2.17 19.24
CA ARG A 824 -16.39 -0.84 19.90
C ARG A 824 -17.50 -0.73 20.95
N ARG A 825 -18.64 -1.36 20.67
CA ARG A 825 -19.77 -1.33 21.60
C ARG A 825 -19.42 -2.00 22.93
N ILE A 826 -18.56 -3.03 22.94
CA ILE A 826 -18.03 -3.65 24.15
C ILE A 826 -17.40 -2.60 25.06
N ALA A 827 -16.44 -1.84 24.55
CA ALA A 827 -15.77 -0.79 25.32
C ALA A 827 -16.76 0.27 25.86
N SER A 828 -17.78 0.62 25.07
CA SER A 828 -18.80 1.60 25.48
C SER A 828 -19.73 1.07 26.58
N VAL A 829 -20.15 -0.19 26.48
CA VAL A 829 -20.99 -0.83 27.50
C VAL A 829 -20.21 -1.02 28.79
N ASP A 830 -18.96 -1.50 28.70
CA ASP A 830 -18.06 -1.69 29.84
C ASP A 830 -17.77 -0.38 30.58
N ALA A 831 -17.52 0.71 29.85
CA ALA A 831 -17.35 2.04 30.43
C ALA A 831 -18.61 2.50 31.18
N GLY A 832 -19.79 2.27 30.61
CA GLY A 832 -21.06 2.57 31.28
C GLY A 832 -21.28 1.73 32.54
N GLU A 833 -20.98 0.43 32.51
CA GLU A 833 -21.07 -0.43 33.71
C GLU A 833 -20.06 -0.03 34.79
N ALA A 834 -18.83 0.34 34.41
CA ALA A 834 -17.83 0.85 35.34
C ALA A 834 -18.31 2.14 36.04
N TYR A 835 -18.91 3.07 35.28
CA TYR A 835 -19.51 4.27 35.84
C TYR A 835 -20.67 3.95 36.79
N MET A 836 -21.58 3.07 36.39
CA MET A 836 -22.73 2.67 37.23
C MET A 836 -22.27 2.05 38.55
N ARG A 837 -21.22 1.22 38.55
CA ARG A 837 -20.61 0.72 39.78
C ARG A 837 -20.02 1.86 40.63
N GLN A 838 -19.30 2.79 40.00
CA GLN A 838 -18.68 3.94 40.67
C GLN A 838 -19.71 4.82 41.40
N VAL A 839 -20.88 5.04 40.80
CA VAL A 839 -21.95 5.85 41.40
C VAL A 839 -22.92 5.04 42.26
N GLY A 840 -22.61 3.77 42.55
CA GLY A 840 -23.47 2.91 43.38
C GLY A 840 -24.84 2.61 42.77
N PHE A 841 -24.91 2.53 41.44
CA PHE A 841 -26.11 2.25 40.65
C PHE A 841 -27.27 3.24 40.84
N LEU A 842 -26.96 4.48 41.23
CA LEU A 842 -27.95 5.56 41.25
C LEU A 842 -28.56 5.79 39.86
N THR A 843 -29.88 5.92 39.78
CA THR A 843 -30.58 6.10 38.51
C THR A 843 -30.07 7.32 37.75
N MET A 844 -29.54 7.09 36.56
CA MET A 844 -29.15 8.15 35.64
C MET A 844 -30.41 8.75 34.99
N PRO A 845 -30.63 10.07 35.05
CA PRO A 845 -31.74 10.70 34.33
C PRO A 845 -31.62 10.48 32.82
N MET A 846 -32.74 10.15 32.17
CA MET A 846 -32.84 10.01 30.71
C MET A 846 -33.37 11.32 30.12
N PRO A 847 -32.69 11.93 29.12
CA PRO A 847 -33.20 13.10 28.40
C PRO A 847 -34.47 12.78 27.61
N GLU A 848 -35.34 13.76 27.37
CA GLU A 848 -36.61 13.58 26.65
C GLU A 848 -36.48 13.71 25.12
N GLY A 849 -37.28 12.92 24.39
CA GLY A 849 -37.41 12.99 22.93
C GLY A 849 -36.07 12.89 22.18
N SER A 850 -35.84 13.76 21.21
CA SER A 850 -34.61 13.76 20.39
C SER A 850 -33.35 14.11 21.20
N SER A 851 -33.51 14.64 22.42
CA SER A 851 -32.40 15.02 23.30
C SER A 851 -31.57 13.83 23.77
N ILE A 852 -32.09 12.59 23.66
CA ILE A 852 -31.34 11.37 23.99
C ILE A 852 -30.05 11.22 23.17
N PHE A 853 -29.97 11.89 22.01
CA PHE A 853 -28.79 11.89 21.16
C PHE A 853 -27.98 13.20 21.19
N LEU A 854 -28.39 14.18 22.01
CA LEU A 854 -27.98 15.59 21.91
C LEU A 854 -27.59 16.21 23.25
N THR A 855 -27.39 15.39 24.27
CA THR A 855 -27.19 15.86 25.63
C THR A 855 -25.71 16.03 25.96
N THR A 856 -25.43 16.47 27.18
CA THR A 856 -24.10 16.51 27.76
C THR A 856 -24.12 15.80 29.12
N GLY A 857 -22.92 15.48 29.63
CA GLY A 857 -22.75 14.81 30.92
C GLY A 857 -22.98 13.30 30.86
N PRO A 858 -23.24 12.64 32.01
CA PRO A 858 -23.15 11.18 32.12
C PRO A 858 -23.98 10.37 31.11
N TRP A 859 -25.13 10.88 30.68
CA TRP A 859 -25.92 10.21 29.64
C TRP A 859 -25.18 10.18 28.30
N GLU A 860 -24.59 11.29 27.88
CA GLU A 860 -23.80 11.35 26.63
C GLU A 860 -22.57 10.44 26.69
N ASP A 861 -21.94 10.37 27.86
CA ASP A 861 -20.69 9.63 28.06
C ASP A 861 -20.91 8.10 28.10
N PHE A 862 -22.01 7.65 28.72
CA PHE A 862 -22.20 6.24 29.09
C PHE A 862 -23.39 5.53 28.41
N ALA A 863 -24.40 6.29 27.94
CA ALA A 863 -25.46 5.72 27.11
C ALA A 863 -24.97 5.53 25.66
N THR A 864 -25.60 4.61 24.94
CA THR A 864 -25.14 4.26 23.58
C THR A 864 -26.16 4.51 22.44
N PRO A 865 -27.16 5.42 22.52
CA PRO A 865 -28.22 5.48 21.50
C PRO A 865 -27.68 5.76 20.08
N SER A 866 -26.74 6.68 19.94
CA SER A 866 -26.09 6.95 18.64
C SER A 866 -25.21 5.81 18.14
N ARG A 867 -24.64 5.00 19.03
CA ARG A 867 -23.77 3.85 18.67
C ARG A 867 -24.64 2.64 18.29
N ASP A 868 -25.72 2.41 19.03
CA ASP A 868 -26.68 1.32 18.79
C ASP A 868 -27.43 1.54 17.47
N LEU A 869 -27.81 2.78 17.15
CA LEU A 869 -28.37 3.11 15.82
C LEU A 869 -27.40 2.76 14.68
N ARG A 870 -26.10 3.05 14.83
CA ARG A 870 -25.08 2.71 13.84
C ARG A 870 -24.82 1.21 13.74
N LEU A 871 -24.87 0.50 14.87
CA LEU A 871 -24.83 -0.97 14.89
C LEU A 871 -26.02 -1.57 14.12
N LEU A 872 -27.23 -1.04 14.30
CA LEU A 872 -28.41 -1.46 13.55
C LEU A 872 -28.25 -1.26 12.05
N ILE A 873 -27.67 -0.12 11.63
CA ILE A 873 -27.34 0.14 10.22
C ILE A 873 -26.31 -0.88 9.72
N ALA A 874 -25.24 -1.15 10.47
CA ALA A 874 -24.23 -2.13 10.07
C ALA A 874 -24.80 -3.55 9.94
N LEU A 875 -25.72 -3.93 10.84
CA LEU A 875 -26.47 -5.19 10.75
C LEU A 875 -27.29 -5.25 9.47
N ASP A 876 -28.09 -4.22 9.17
CA ASP A 876 -28.89 -4.20 7.93
C ASP A 876 -28.02 -4.28 6.68
N GLU A 877 -26.88 -3.58 6.68
CA GLU A 877 -25.98 -3.53 5.54
C GLU A 877 -25.37 -4.90 5.24
N ALA A 878 -25.01 -5.67 6.28
CA ALA A 878 -24.50 -7.03 6.13
C ALA A 878 -25.61 -8.03 5.79
N LEU A 879 -26.74 -8.00 6.52
CA LEU A 879 -27.83 -8.97 6.39
C LEU A 879 -28.60 -8.85 5.07
N HIS A 880 -28.79 -7.63 4.56
CA HIS A 880 -29.51 -7.42 3.30
C HIS A 880 -28.60 -7.42 2.07
N PHE A 881 -27.27 -7.48 2.25
CA PHE A 881 -26.34 -7.46 1.12
C PHE A 881 -26.56 -8.58 0.10
N PRO A 882 -26.73 -9.87 0.46
CA PRO A 882 -26.92 -10.93 -0.53
C PRO A 882 -28.06 -10.65 -1.51
N LYS A 883 -29.20 -10.19 -1.00
CA LYS A 883 -30.38 -9.86 -1.82
C LYS A 883 -30.15 -8.62 -2.69
N ARG A 884 -29.48 -7.59 -2.16
CA ARG A 884 -29.11 -6.39 -2.93
C ARG A 884 -28.14 -6.72 -4.05
N ALA A 885 -27.13 -7.54 -3.77
CA ALA A 885 -26.14 -7.95 -4.76
C ALA A 885 -26.79 -8.75 -5.90
N ALA A 886 -27.70 -9.68 -5.58
CA ALA A 886 -28.45 -10.45 -6.57
C ALA A 886 -29.42 -9.60 -7.40
N ALA A 887 -29.90 -8.46 -6.88
CA ALA A 887 -30.80 -7.55 -7.60
C ALA A 887 -30.08 -6.70 -8.65
N ASP A 888 -28.79 -6.39 -8.45
CA ASP A 888 -27.94 -5.70 -9.42
C ASP A 888 -26.56 -6.36 -9.55
N PRO A 889 -26.48 -7.55 -10.16
CA PRO A 889 -25.24 -8.32 -10.25
C PRO A 889 -24.19 -7.61 -11.12
N SER A 890 -24.59 -6.69 -11.99
CA SER A 890 -23.70 -5.96 -12.91
C SER A 890 -22.63 -5.11 -12.19
N ARG A 891 -22.90 -4.76 -10.92
CA ARG A 891 -21.99 -4.01 -10.04
C ARG A 891 -20.76 -4.80 -9.61
N TYR A 892 -20.85 -6.13 -9.60
CA TYR A 892 -19.81 -7.01 -9.10
C TYR A 892 -19.10 -7.72 -10.24
N ARG A 893 -17.89 -8.22 -9.97
CA ARG A 893 -17.22 -9.13 -10.89
C ARG A 893 -17.62 -10.58 -10.60
N GLY A 894 -17.73 -11.38 -11.66
CA GLY A 894 -18.06 -12.80 -11.58
C GLY A 894 -19.55 -13.07 -11.41
N GLU A 895 -19.88 -14.34 -11.18
CA GLU A 895 -21.25 -14.76 -10.92
C GLU A 895 -21.70 -14.35 -9.51
N VAL A 896 -22.93 -13.85 -9.42
CA VAL A 896 -23.56 -13.46 -8.16
C VAL A 896 -24.69 -14.44 -7.86
N ALA A 897 -24.39 -15.45 -7.05
CA ALA A 897 -25.37 -16.43 -6.61
C ALA A 897 -25.89 -16.09 -5.21
N LEU A 898 -27.19 -15.79 -5.11
CA LEU A 898 -27.84 -15.42 -3.84
C LEU A 898 -27.63 -16.49 -2.75
N ASP A 899 -27.91 -17.75 -3.05
CA ASP A 899 -27.80 -18.85 -2.10
C ASP A 899 -26.36 -19.03 -1.58
N ALA A 900 -25.37 -18.81 -2.45
CA ALA A 900 -23.96 -18.88 -2.07
C ALA A 900 -23.56 -17.73 -1.14
N LEU A 901 -24.05 -16.51 -1.40
CA LEU A 901 -23.82 -15.35 -0.56
C LEU A 901 -24.51 -15.48 0.80
N GLU A 902 -25.75 -15.99 0.84
CA GLU A 902 -26.48 -16.24 2.09
C GLU A 902 -25.79 -17.33 2.92
N ALA A 903 -25.32 -18.41 2.29
CA ALA A 903 -24.55 -19.46 2.96
C ALA A 903 -23.24 -18.92 3.53
N ARG A 904 -22.50 -18.12 2.74
CA ARG A 904 -21.25 -17.51 3.19
C ARG A 904 -21.46 -16.51 4.32
N LEU A 905 -22.50 -15.68 4.26
CA LEU A 905 -22.86 -14.77 5.35
C LEU A 905 -23.12 -15.56 6.65
N ALA A 906 -23.91 -16.64 6.58
CA ALA A 906 -24.20 -17.47 7.74
C ALA A 906 -22.96 -18.19 8.31
N GLU A 907 -22.01 -18.57 7.47
CA GLU A 907 -20.69 -19.08 7.91
C GLU A 907 -19.93 -18.01 8.70
N GLU A 908 -19.76 -16.82 8.12
CA GLU A 908 -19.00 -15.72 8.73
C GLU A 908 -19.61 -15.22 10.04
N LEU A 909 -20.94 -15.10 10.09
CA LEU A 909 -21.64 -14.67 11.31
C LEU A 909 -21.50 -15.66 12.46
N ARG A 910 -21.39 -16.97 12.17
CA ARG A 910 -21.16 -18.01 13.19
C ARG A 910 -19.70 -18.10 13.61
N ALA A 911 -18.77 -17.86 12.68
CA ALA A 911 -17.33 -17.94 12.94
C ALA A 911 -16.83 -16.80 13.84
N ARG A 912 -17.46 -15.62 13.78
CA ARG A 912 -17.03 -14.42 14.49
C ARG A 912 -17.78 -14.26 15.80
N SER A 913 -17.04 -14.23 16.90
CA SER A 913 -17.59 -14.13 18.25
C SER A 913 -16.99 -12.99 19.05
N ILE A 914 -17.82 -12.40 19.90
CA ILE A 914 -17.43 -11.46 20.93
C ILE A 914 -17.70 -12.06 22.31
N ALA A 915 -17.14 -11.43 23.33
CA ALA A 915 -17.49 -11.77 24.70
C ALA A 915 -17.64 -10.50 25.54
N TYR A 916 -18.55 -10.56 26.50
CA TYR A 916 -18.77 -9.52 27.50
C TYR A 916 -18.93 -10.17 28.89
N THR A 917 -18.83 -9.35 29.94
CA THR A 917 -18.98 -9.81 31.33
C THR A 917 -20.40 -9.55 31.80
N ASN A 918 -21.12 -10.58 32.27
CA ASN A 918 -22.48 -10.44 32.78
C ASN A 918 -22.53 -9.80 34.19
N SER A 919 -23.72 -9.61 34.73
CA SER A 919 -23.96 -9.02 36.05
C SER A 919 -23.40 -9.86 37.21
N GLU A 920 -23.18 -11.16 37.03
CA GLU A 920 -22.57 -12.06 38.01
C GLU A 920 -21.03 -12.10 37.91
N GLY A 921 -20.45 -11.47 36.90
CA GLY A 921 -19.00 -11.47 36.65
C GLY A 921 -18.52 -12.59 35.73
N ASP A 922 -19.43 -13.42 35.23
CA ASP A 922 -19.12 -14.49 34.28
C ASP A 922 -18.96 -13.96 32.85
N ARG A 923 -18.13 -14.64 32.07
CA ARG A 923 -17.87 -14.30 30.67
C ARG A 923 -18.93 -14.95 29.77
N VAL A 924 -19.74 -14.15 29.11
CA VAL A 924 -20.72 -14.59 28.10
C VAL A 924 -20.12 -14.41 26.71
N THR A 925 -20.19 -15.46 25.87
CA THR A 925 -19.73 -15.43 24.48
C THR A 925 -20.93 -15.40 23.55
N LEU A 926 -20.92 -14.49 22.57
CA LEU A 926 -21.96 -14.34 21.55
C LEU A 926 -21.33 -14.29 20.17
N ASN A 927 -21.86 -15.06 19.22
CA ASN A 927 -21.48 -14.88 17.81
C ASN A 927 -22.33 -13.80 17.12
N LEU A 928 -21.89 -13.34 15.94
CA LEU A 928 -22.61 -12.30 15.20
C LEU A 928 -23.99 -12.76 14.71
N GLU A 929 -24.21 -14.06 14.51
CA GLU A 929 -25.52 -14.62 14.16
C GLU A 929 -26.53 -14.46 15.32
N GLU A 930 -26.10 -14.75 16.54
CA GLU A 930 -26.89 -14.53 17.76
C GLU A 930 -27.18 -13.05 17.98
N LEU A 931 -26.20 -12.17 17.74
CA LEU A 931 -26.40 -10.72 17.77
C LEU A 931 -27.41 -10.25 16.72
N ALA A 932 -27.36 -10.78 15.50
CA ALA A 932 -28.33 -10.47 14.45
C ALA A 932 -29.76 -10.85 14.84
N LYS A 933 -29.94 -11.99 15.54
CA LYS A 933 -31.25 -12.40 16.09
C LYS A 933 -31.78 -11.44 17.17
N ARG A 934 -30.91 -10.64 17.79
CA ARG A 934 -31.25 -9.64 18.84
C ARG A 934 -31.47 -8.24 18.28
N GLN A 935 -31.51 -8.06 16.96
CA GLN A 935 -31.59 -6.75 16.32
C GLN A 935 -32.75 -5.89 16.86
N GLU A 936 -33.94 -6.47 17.03
CA GLU A 936 -35.10 -5.75 17.57
C GLU A 936 -34.90 -5.29 19.03
N ALA A 937 -34.14 -6.03 19.84
CA ALA A 937 -33.84 -5.64 21.22
C ALA A 937 -32.86 -4.46 21.27
N PHE A 938 -31.92 -4.38 20.31
CA PHE A 938 -30.97 -3.27 20.22
C PHE A 938 -31.62 -1.90 19.94
N GLU A 939 -32.88 -1.87 19.49
CA GLU A 939 -33.63 -0.63 19.31
C GLU A 939 -33.85 0.14 20.63
N ILE A 940 -33.72 -0.52 21.78
CA ILE A 940 -33.92 0.07 23.12
C ILE A 940 -32.86 -0.37 24.15
N ALA A 941 -31.74 -0.94 23.71
CA ALA A 941 -30.71 -1.53 24.59
C ALA A 941 -29.61 -0.55 25.07
N TYR A 942 -29.79 0.75 24.84
CA TYR A 942 -28.74 1.76 25.01
C TYR A 942 -28.67 2.39 26.41
N ASN A 943 -29.63 2.10 27.30
CA ASN A 943 -29.79 2.79 28.58
C ASN A 943 -28.84 2.22 29.66
N PRO A 944 -27.95 3.04 30.27
CA PRO A 944 -27.03 2.59 31.31
C PRO A 944 -27.71 2.12 32.59
N ASN A 945 -29.00 2.42 32.80
CA ASN A 945 -29.77 1.95 33.96
C ASN A 945 -30.22 0.49 33.83
N ASP A 946 -30.19 -0.09 32.63
CA ASP A 946 -30.40 -1.51 32.45
C ASP A 946 -29.12 -2.31 32.74
N CYS A 947 -29.27 -3.54 33.23
CA CYS A 947 -28.19 -4.50 33.36
C CYS A 947 -27.52 -4.79 32.01
N VAL A 948 -26.29 -5.29 32.06
CA VAL A 948 -25.47 -5.57 30.87
C VAL A 948 -26.14 -6.59 29.92
N GLU A 949 -26.91 -7.54 30.44
CA GLU A 949 -27.66 -8.54 29.68
C GLU A 949 -28.72 -7.89 28.78
N VAL A 950 -29.51 -6.96 29.34
CA VAL A 950 -30.51 -6.19 28.57
C VAL A 950 -29.82 -5.28 27.57
N ARG A 951 -28.68 -4.68 27.96
CA ARG A 951 -27.86 -3.90 27.03
C ARG A 951 -27.27 -4.73 25.90
N TRP A 952 -27.13 -6.04 26.04
CA TRP A 952 -26.76 -6.98 24.97
C TRP A 952 -27.94 -7.74 24.36
N GLY A 953 -29.17 -7.31 24.65
CA GLY A 953 -30.39 -7.87 24.06
C GLY A 953 -30.64 -9.33 24.43
N ALA A 954 -30.20 -9.77 25.61
CA ALA A 954 -30.44 -11.13 26.09
C ALA A 954 -31.95 -11.45 26.03
N PRO A 955 -32.35 -12.58 25.41
CA PRO A 955 -33.77 -12.93 25.30
C PRO A 955 -34.44 -13.07 26.66
N ASP A 956 -35.65 -12.53 26.80
CA ASP A 956 -36.45 -12.67 28.03
C ASP A 956 -36.61 -14.16 28.40
N GLY A 957 -36.32 -14.50 29.67
CA GLY A 957 -36.41 -15.87 30.18
C GLY A 957 -35.23 -16.79 29.84
N SER A 958 -34.20 -16.30 29.15
CA SER A 958 -32.95 -17.04 28.94
C SER A 958 -32.12 -17.15 30.22
N ALA A 959 -31.22 -18.14 30.27
CA ALA A 959 -30.25 -18.28 31.38
C ALA A 959 -29.31 -17.08 31.47
N GLU A 960 -28.94 -16.49 30.33
CA GLU A 960 -28.21 -15.22 30.26
C GLU A 960 -29.01 -14.11 30.93
N TYR A 961 -30.28 -13.92 30.56
CA TYR A 961 -31.10 -12.87 31.17
C TYR A 961 -31.34 -13.07 32.67
N ALA A 962 -31.31 -14.30 33.17
CA ALA A 962 -31.54 -14.61 34.58
C ALA A 962 -30.50 -13.96 35.52
N THR A 963 -29.30 -13.61 35.01
CA THR A 963 -28.26 -12.91 35.79
C THR A 963 -28.53 -11.41 35.92
N CYS A 964 -29.48 -10.85 35.15
CA CYS A 964 -29.82 -9.44 35.18
C CYS A 964 -30.37 -9.00 36.54
N THR A 965 -29.62 -8.18 37.26
CA THR A 965 -29.99 -7.69 38.61
C THR A 965 -30.62 -6.29 38.61
N ARG A 966 -30.72 -5.63 37.45
CA ARG A 966 -31.04 -4.20 37.34
C ARG A 966 -31.80 -3.85 36.05
N ARG A 967 -32.79 -2.96 36.15
CA ARG A 967 -33.57 -2.47 35.01
C ARG A 967 -33.77 -0.96 35.05
N ALA A 968 -33.88 -0.35 33.88
CA ALA A 968 -34.29 1.04 33.77
C ALA A 968 -35.69 1.26 34.39
N PRO A 969 -35.92 2.42 35.04
CA PRO A 969 -37.23 2.77 35.58
C PRO A 969 -38.34 2.63 34.53
N LEU A 970 -39.57 2.33 34.99
CA LEU A 970 -40.74 2.17 34.11
C LEU A 970 -40.95 3.37 33.18
N GLU A 971 -40.77 4.59 33.70
CA GLU A 971 -40.89 5.84 32.93
C GLU A 971 -39.88 5.91 31.79
N GLN A 972 -38.60 5.58 32.06
CA GLN A 972 -37.57 5.56 31.03
C GLN A 972 -37.81 4.48 29.98
N ARG A 973 -38.32 3.31 30.39
CA ARG A 973 -38.69 2.23 29.46
C ARG A 973 -39.85 2.64 28.55
N ALA A 974 -40.87 3.30 29.08
CA ALA A 974 -41.96 3.85 28.29
C ALA A 974 -41.45 4.90 27.28
N GLN A 975 -40.53 5.75 27.72
CA GLN A 975 -39.92 6.76 26.87
C GLN A 975 -39.04 6.16 25.76
N MET A 976 -38.29 5.09 26.06
CA MET A 976 -37.54 4.35 25.03
C MET A 976 -38.46 3.75 23.97
N GLU A 977 -39.64 3.25 24.36
CA GLU A 977 -40.63 2.73 23.39
C GLU A 977 -41.22 3.86 22.51
N GLU A 978 -41.45 5.05 23.05
CA GLU A 978 -41.92 6.22 22.30
C GLU A 978 -40.94 6.62 21.18
N VAL A 979 -39.63 6.57 21.47
CA VAL A 979 -38.57 6.96 20.53
C VAL A 979 -38.05 5.79 19.68
N ARG A 980 -38.50 4.56 19.95
CA ARG A 980 -38.04 3.33 19.28
C ARG A 980 -38.20 3.36 17.77
N GLN A 981 -39.22 4.07 17.27
CA GLN A 981 -39.46 4.20 15.84
C GLN A 981 -38.22 4.73 15.10
N TRP A 982 -37.44 5.64 15.69
CA TRP A 982 -36.23 6.18 15.06
C TRP A 982 -35.16 5.12 14.84
N PHE A 983 -35.02 4.19 15.79
CA PHE A 983 -34.12 3.04 15.67
C PHE A 983 -34.66 2.04 14.66
N ARG A 984 -35.96 1.75 14.70
CA ARG A 984 -36.64 0.86 13.75
C ARG A 984 -36.60 1.38 12.31
N THR A 985 -36.61 2.68 12.07
CA THR A 985 -36.48 3.24 10.70
C THR A 985 -35.05 3.62 10.34
N ARG A 986 -34.09 3.40 11.26
CA ARG A 986 -32.68 3.77 11.11
C ARG A 986 -32.52 5.26 10.77
N ASN A 987 -33.46 6.07 11.26
CA ASN A 987 -33.55 7.47 10.95
C ASN A 987 -33.66 8.25 12.25
N ARG A 988 -32.57 8.93 12.59
CA ARG A 988 -32.51 9.78 13.77
C ARG A 988 -33.23 11.11 13.47
N PRO A 989 -34.01 11.65 14.41
CA PRO A 989 -34.63 12.96 14.24
C PRO A 989 -33.55 14.04 14.06
N ALA A 990 -33.84 15.02 13.20
CA ALA A 990 -32.99 16.19 13.06
C ALA A 990 -32.86 16.93 14.41
N ARG A 991 -31.70 17.57 14.62
CA ARG A 991 -31.49 18.50 15.74
C ARG A 991 -32.50 19.63 15.72
#